data_AF-A0A1X7U4C6-F1
#
_entry.id   AF-A0A1X7U4C6-F1
#
_cell.length_a   1.000
_cell.length_b   1.000
_cell.length_c   1.000
_cell.angle_alpha   90.00
_cell.angle_beta   90.00
_cell.angle_gamma   90.00
#
_symmetry.space_group_name_H-M   'P 1'
#
loop_
_entity.id
_entity.type
_entity.pdbx_description
1 polymer ?
#
loop_
_entity_poly.entity_id
_entity_poly.type
_entity_poly.pdbx_seq_one_letter_code
_entity_poly.pdbx_strand_id
1 'polypeptide(L)'
;MSLLLVVVLLFFSSSCSVSSGQYYVSDDCSSVTQSPCNPLSVYARDMSQYNNTIFYFIGTTNIRYYVVAMTAVMNVTLHGLDQSPSIHCNKGANSFSMYYYNCDHVIISNLSFGDCAVWVASSINITITHSSFTNYMTYRDDQSFLSTLNAFDVKMSSVTFTGFYSLDIKYDPLPGCSSELLHYSLILTDVNFSVGGQMTLDIAGNGLGFPITFNENSDSSDCSYPGTQLTSTLLIEDSHFYNNKQGLKINSANINEGLFIDGTFLKSTQIDIIDTKLIGNGGNKIMNSNAISLSNVTVANSTYTGLSLIASIVAIKNNLIFKNNTGVVGGGLAINGSSRLIVSSSANLEFIDNHASYKGGGIYAEESTHSDIRLMAPNIPLTLINNSALVGGDMYGYYVYDHPDINLFKVTHSAKFDSTSDPEDICFCDPHTTTCNKKNCIAAYAQIFPGQALKFNVALFGYDYLKSQAPTDGTVDIFNHINGFLLNQTHIPSTCSLIEYTPQLTQLGYHTYYITSSMTQDLHVFFTVKECPIGFRLDNSQGSCTCSQSISRENVTCDINSLNITHNGLLWIGTYHTSTPFNANETNPNACIINEDCLLYCSPNPLTFKLNDTDTQCVDNRGHRMCGSCREGYSLLMGSNKCGQCHNNYTMIAWIALFAVMGLLLVVLLIALNLTVSVGTLNGLLFYANIVKLYEPVFSSKGALPVLSQVISWINLDFGFEICFYNGMDSYAKQWLQFAFPLYLWIIIIIIIQLCRRYGKISRLMGSHAVPVLSTLTFLSYTKLPIIDAYSGPMKDEYRFWPGLLLVARIPLSHMKCYDALIKKLFKKQDEDDEPLLDVAESHLTVDQQRRAMVPSSTDVRRCASRESVVELF
;
A
#
# COMPACT_ATOMS: atom_id res chain seq x y z
N MET A 1 43.87 58.22 90.97
CA MET A 1 42.96 58.68 89.90
C MET A 1 42.28 57.46 89.26
N SER A 2 41.13 57.02 89.77
CA SER A 2 40.48 55.76 89.34
C SER A 2 39.19 55.94 88.53
N LEU A 3 38.58 57.14 88.52
CA LEU A 3 37.32 57.37 87.79
C LEU A 3 37.51 57.42 86.26
N LEU A 4 38.60 58.04 85.78
CA LEU A 4 38.80 58.27 84.34
C LEU A 4 39.00 56.97 83.56
N LEU A 5 39.69 55.98 84.14
CA LEU A 5 39.95 54.69 83.50
C LEU A 5 38.66 53.85 83.35
N VAL A 6 37.76 53.93 84.33
CA VAL A 6 36.46 53.23 84.31
C VAL A 6 35.53 53.85 83.27
N VAL A 7 35.52 55.18 83.14
CA VAL A 7 34.73 55.86 82.09
C VAL A 7 35.25 55.48 80.69
N VAL A 8 36.57 55.46 80.47
CA VAL A 8 37.15 55.03 79.18
C VAL A 8 36.80 53.58 78.87
N LEU A 9 36.90 52.65 79.83
CA LEU A 9 36.51 51.25 79.62
C LEU A 9 35.02 51.08 79.32
N LEU A 10 34.13 51.84 79.96
CA LEU A 10 32.69 51.79 79.68
C LEU A 10 32.36 52.37 78.29
N PHE A 11 33.06 53.41 77.82
CA PHE A 11 32.87 53.96 76.48
C PHE A 11 33.39 53.06 75.34
N PHE A 12 34.21 52.04 75.63
CA PHE A 12 34.58 51.00 74.67
C PHE A 12 33.65 49.76 74.70
N SER A 13 32.58 49.78 75.53
CA SER A 13 31.63 48.67 75.68
C SER A 13 30.27 48.89 75.01
N SER A 14 30.07 49.99 74.27
CA SER A 14 28.83 50.28 73.56
C SER A 14 29.03 50.64 72.08
N SER A 15 28.37 49.85 71.22
CA SER A 15 27.96 50.25 69.86
C SER A 15 29.06 50.47 68.80
N CYS A 16 30.03 49.54 68.67
CA CYS A 16 30.87 49.44 67.46
C CYS A 16 31.25 47.99 67.10
N SER A 17 30.27 47.18 66.68
CA SER A 17 30.54 45.94 65.94
C SER A 17 29.34 45.54 65.07
N VAL A 18 29.35 45.93 63.79
CA VAL A 18 28.60 45.20 62.74
C VAL A 18 29.42 43.95 62.39
N SER A 19 29.47 43.00 63.33
CA SER A 19 30.09 41.69 63.13
C SER A 19 28.98 40.69 62.87
N SER A 20 28.98 40.07 61.70
CA SER A 20 28.04 38.99 61.41
C SER A 20 28.25 37.83 62.39
N GLY A 21 27.15 37.28 62.90
CA GLY A 21 27.21 36.14 63.81
C GLY A 21 27.70 34.91 63.05
N GLN A 22 28.90 34.44 63.35
CA GLN A 22 29.48 33.23 62.75
C GLN A 22 29.18 32.02 63.63
N TYR A 23 28.52 31.00 63.06
CA TYR A 23 28.11 29.79 63.76
C TYR A 23 28.61 28.56 63.01
N TYR A 24 29.22 27.59 63.71
CA TYR A 24 29.81 26.41 63.08
C TYR A 24 28.91 25.18 63.27
N VAL A 25 28.65 24.46 62.18
CA VAL A 25 27.62 23.42 62.08
C VAL A 25 28.22 22.08 61.65
N SER A 26 27.99 21.04 62.46
CA SER A 26 28.29 19.65 62.16
C SER A 26 27.54 18.74 63.13
N ASP A 27 27.11 17.55 62.71
CA ASP A 27 26.63 16.53 63.65
C ASP A 27 27.78 15.96 64.51
N ASP A 28 28.99 15.91 63.94
CA ASP A 28 30.22 15.56 64.65
C ASP A 28 31.14 16.79 64.73
N CYS A 29 31.20 17.39 65.92
CA CYS A 29 32.11 18.49 66.25
C CYS A 29 33.43 18.01 66.91
N SER A 30 33.68 16.70 67.04
CA SER A 30 34.83 16.17 67.78
C SER A 30 36.19 16.42 67.10
N SER A 31 36.18 16.58 65.78
CA SER A 31 37.33 16.91 64.93
C SER A 31 37.47 18.40 64.63
N VAL A 32 36.51 19.23 65.05
CA VAL A 32 36.38 20.63 64.64
C VAL A 32 37.19 21.56 65.54
N THR A 33 38.06 22.38 64.93
CA THR A 33 38.89 23.36 65.68
C THR A 33 38.16 24.66 66.02
N GLN A 34 37.06 24.93 65.30
CA GLN A 34 36.24 26.12 65.38
C GLN A 34 35.14 25.94 66.44
N SER A 35 35.31 26.56 67.62
CA SER A 35 34.34 26.49 68.72
C SER A 35 33.64 27.84 68.96
N PRO A 36 32.33 27.87 69.29
CA PRO A 36 31.44 26.73 69.47
C PRO A 36 30.90 26.16 68.13
N CYS A 37 31.08 24.84 67.95
CA CYS A 37 30.41 24.04 66.93
C CYS A 37 29.23 23.30 67.57
N ASN A 38 28.08 23.22 66.89
CA ASN A 38 26.91 22.45 67.33
C ASN A 38 26.20 21.77 66.14
N PRO A 39 25.46 20.67 66.36
CA PRO A 39 24.54 20.13 65.36
C PRO A 39 23.44 21.14 65.02
N LEU A 40 22.97 21.12 63.77
CA LEU A 40 21.98 22.08 63.25
C LEU A 40 20.69 22.13 64.06
N SER A 41 20.31 21.03 64.72
CA SER A 41 19.17 20.93 65.63
C SER A 41 19.21 21.87 66.83
N VAL A 42 20.39 22.34 67.25
CA VAL A 42 20.54 23.34 68.32
C VAL A 42 20.12 24.73 67.84
N TYR A 43 20.58 25.13 66.65
CA TYR A 43 20.23 26.41 66.02
C TYR A 43 18.78 26.42 65.50
N ALA A 44 18.33 25.31 64.92
CA ALA A 44 16.99 25.16 64.32
C ALA A 44 15.82 25.24 65.32
N ARG A 45 16.08 25.34 66.63
CA ARG A 45 15.04 25.51 67.66
C ARG A 45 14.35 26.87 67.57
N ASP A 46 15.08 27.92 67.17
CA ASP A 46 14.57 29.25 66.87
C ASP A 46 15.57 29.95 65.94
N MET A 47 15.30 29.94 64.63
CA MET A 47 16.15 30.63 63.67
C MET A 47 15.89 32.13 63.57
N SER A 48 14.78 32.64 64.12
CA SER A 48 14.34 34.03 63.90
C SER A 48 15.28 35.07 64.53
N GLN A 49 16.08 34.65 65.52
CA GLN A 49 17.08 35.48 66.20
C GLN A 49 18.35 35.76 65.37
N TYR A 50 18.61 35.02 64.29
CA TYR A 50 19.92 35.00 63.62
C TYR A 50 20.02 35.94 62.40
N ASN A 51 19.62 37.21 62.56
CA ASN A 51 19.77 38.22 61.50
C ASN A 51 21.22 38.70 61.34
N ASN A 52 21.68 38.88 60.10
CA ASN A 52 23.07 39.20 59.73
C ASN A 52 24.05 38.12 60.20
N THR A 53 23.85 36.87 59.79
CA THR A 53 24.63 35.71 60.27
C THR A 53 25.15 34.81 59.14
N ILE A 54 26.20 34.05 59.45
CA ILE A 54 26.79 33.05 58.56
C ILE A 54 26.90 31.73 59.32
N PHE A 55 26.21 30.70 58.82
CA PHE A 55 26.32 29.33 59.28
C PHE A 55 27.33 28.58 58.42
N TYR A 56 28.46 28.23 59.02
CA TYR A 56 29.55 27.49 58.41
C TYR A 56 29.40 26.00 58.67
N PHE A 57 29.00 25.25 57.64
CA PHE A 57 28.96 23.79 57.66
C PHE A 57 30.36 23.24 57.41
N ILE A 58 30.78 22.30 58.24
CA ILE A 58 32.12 21.68 58.18
C ILE A 58 32.01 20.21 57.75
N GLY A 59 30.99 19.50 58.24
CA GLY A 59 30.77 18.09 57.94
C GLY A 59 29.31 17.76 57.63
N THR A 60 29.02 16.46 57.57
CA THR A 60 27.66 15.96 57.31
C THR A 60 26.70 16.31 58.44
N THR A 61 25.48 16.71 58.08
CA THR A 61 24.38 17.06 58.99
C THR A 61 23.12 16.25 58.64
N ASN A 62 22.42 15.70 59.64
CA ASN A 62 21.25 14.84 59.46
C ASN A 62 19.95 15.53 59.94
N ILE A 63 18.98 15.70 59.04
CA ILE A 63 17.64 16.22 59.36
C ILE A 63 16.63 15.06 59.33
N ARG A 64 16.38 14.44 60.50
CA ARG A 64 15.52 13.23 60.62
C ARG A 64 14.16 13.48 61.29
N TYR A 65 14.15 14.24 62.40
CA TYR A 65 12.97 14.38 63.27
C TYR A 65 12.54 15.83 63.54
N TYR A 66 13.18 16.80 62.88
CA TYR A 66 12.92 18.23 63.02
C TYR A 66 12.83 18.90 61.65
N VAL A 67 12.37 20.15 61.61
CA VAL A 67 12.29 21.00 60.42
C VAL A 67 13.11 22.25 60.70
N VAL A 68 13.92 22.70 59.74
CA VAL A 68 14.67 23.95 59.86
C VAL A 68 13.82 25.08 59.29
N ALA A 69 13.05 25.73 60.16
CA ALA A 69 12.17 26.84 59.79
C ALA A 69 12.86 28.20 60.04
N MET A 70 13.15 28.93 58.97
CA MET A 70 13.59 30.32 58.99
C MET A 70 12.41 31.23 58.67
N THR A 71 12.06 32.13 59.59
CA THR A 71 10.90 33.01 59.47
C THR A 71 11.31 34.45 59.74
N ALA A 72 11.00 35.35 58.81
CA ALA A 72 11.30 36.79 58.91
C ALA A 72 12.79 37.12 59.16
N VAL A 73 13.71 36.32 58.62
CA VAL A 73 15.15 36.55 58.75
C VAL A 73 15.73 37.42 57.64
N MET A 74 16.79 38.16 57.96
CA MET A 74 17.48 39.12 57.09
C MET A 74 18.98 38.88 57.06
N ASN A 75 19.60 38.92 55.87
CA ASN A 75 21.05 38.74 55.65
C ASN A 75 21.58 37.44 56.27
N VAL A 76 21.05 36.28 55.85
CA VAL A 76 21.45 34.96 56.38
C VAL A 76 22.18 34.16 55.32
N THR A 77 23.38 33.68 55.62
CA THR A 77 24.18 32.84 54.72
C THR A 77 24.38 31.44 55.30
N LEU A 78 24.09 30.41 54.50
CA LEU A 78 24.55 29.03 54.72
C LEU A 78 25.74 28.76 53.80
N HIS A 79 26.88 28.36 54.36
CA HIS A 79 28.13 28.18 53.62
C HIS A 79 28.86 26.91 54.04
N GLY A 80 29.23 26.04 53.10
CA GLY A 80 30.15 24.92 53.37
C GLY A 80 31.61 25.37 53.33
N LEU A 81 32.43 24.97 54.31
CA LEU A 81 33.86 25.31 54.39
C LEU A 81 34.80 24.28 53.77
N ASP A 82 34.49 22.99 53.91
CA ASP A 82 35.35 21.89 53.42
C ASP A 82 34.96 21.46 51.99
N GLN A 83 35.52 20.33 51.52
CA GLN A 83 35.17 19.74 50.23
C GLN A 83 33.74 19.14 50.26
N SER A 84 32.77 20.01 49.99
CA SER A 84 31.33 19.72 49.84
C SER A 84 30.63 19.11 51.07
N PRO A 85 30.44 19.88 52.17
CA PRO A 85 29.62 19.46 53.31
C PRO A 85 28.19 19.10 52.90
N SER A 86 27.65 18.03 53.47
CA SER A 86 26.35 17.47 53.07
C SER A 86 25.26 17.61 54.14
N ILE A 87 24.04 17.88 53.70
CA ILE A 87 22.82 17.88 54.51
C ILE A 87 21.95 16.74 53.98
N HIS A 88 21.80 15.67 54.78
CA HIS A 88 20.95 14.53 54.43
C HIS A 88 19.66 14.58 55.24
N CYS A 89 18.53 14.53 54.54
CA CYS A 89 17.21 14.49 55.14
C CYS A 89 16.66 13.07 55.11
N ASN A 90 15.86 12.68 56.11
CA ASN A 90 15.24 11.36 56.14
C ASN A 90 13.90 11.42 56.88
N LYS A 91 12.83 11.65 56.10
CA LYS A 91 11.46 11.77 56.58
C LYS A 91 10.50 11.55 55.41
N GLY A 92 9.60 10.57 55.52
CA GLY A 92 8.63 10.26 54.45
C GLY A 92 7.50 11.29 54.32
N ALA A 93 6.90 11.29 53.13
CA ALA A 93 5.66 11.93 52.69
C ALA A 93 5.35 13.33 53.22
N ASN A 94 5.45 14.32 52.32
CA ASN A 94 4.77 15.62 52.41
C ASN A 94 5.08 16.46 53.67
N SER A 95 6.34 16.56 54.09
CA SER A 95 6.73 17.61 55.04
C SER A 95 8.13 18.17 54.79
N PHE A 96 8.21 19.50 54.71
CA PHE A 96 9.43 20.24 54.42
C PHE A 96 10.55 19.90 55.40
N SER A 97 11.78 19.77 54.89
CA SER A 97 13.00 19.57 55.69
C SER A 97 13.61 20.92 56.09
N MET A 98 13.61 21.87 55.15
CA MET A 98 13.97 23.27 55.37
C MET A 98 12.88 24.18 54.80
N TYR A 99 12.52 25.22 55.54
CA TYR A 99 11.40 26.11 55.22
C TYR A 99 11.81 27.56 55.49
N TYR A 100 11.85 28.39 54.44
CA TYR A 100 12.15 29.82 54.51
C TYR A 100 10.86 30.59 54.23
N TYR A 101 10.48 31.54 55.09
CA TYR A 101 9.25 32.31 54.95
C TYR A 101 9.43 33.79 55.30
N ASN A 102 8.97 34.69 54.43
CA ASN A 102 9.07 36.14 54.60
C ASN A 102 10.52 36.63 54.85
N CYS A 103 11.50 35.98 54.20
CA CYS A 103 12.93 36.25 54.38
C CYS A 103 13.46 37.23 53.33
N ASP A 104 14.56 37.91 53.65
CA ASP A 104 15.24 38.88 52.77
C ASP A 104 16.76 38.66 52.79
N HIS A 105 17.40 38.69 51.62
CA HIS A 105 18.83 38.42 51.42
C HIS A 105 19.29 37.10 52.06
N VAL A 106 18.84 35.98 51.50
CA VAL A 106 19.25 34.62 51.92
C VAL A 106 20.21 34.02 50.90
N ILE A 107 21.37 33.55 51.37
CA ILE A 107 22.41 32.93 50.54
C ILE A 107 22.64 31.48 50.96
N ILE A 108 22.63 30.55 50.01
CA ILE A 108 23.04 29.15 50.17
C ILE A 108 24.25 28.91 49.27
N SER A 109 25.34 28.34 49.80
CA SER A 109 26.61 28.24 49.07
C SER A 109 27.49 27.06 49.48
N ASN A 110 28.09 26.36 48.50
CA ASN A 110 29.00 25.21 48.72
C ASN A 110 28.38 24.09 49.58
N LEU A 111 27.14 23.68 49.30
CA LEU A 111 26.40 22.67 50.07
C LEU A 111 25.79 21.58 49.18
N SER A 112 25.79 20.34 49.66
CA SER A 112 25.12 19.21 49.00
C SER A 112 23.91 18.72 49.78
N PHE A 113 22.72 18.81 49.21
CA PHE A 113 21.46 18.35 49.78
C PHE A 113 21.12 16.96 49.26
N GLY A 114 20.92 16.00 50.18
CA GLY A 114 20.49 14.64 49.90
C GLY A 114 19.11 14.35 50.47
N ASP A 115 18.17 13.94 49.62
CA ASP A 115 16.80 13.52 50.00
C ASP A 115 15.98 14.60 50.75
N CYS A 116 16.32 15.88 50.54
CA CYS A 116 15.73 17.01 51.25
C CYS A 116 14.59 17.67 50.46
N ALA A 117 13.53 18.06 51.19
CA ALA A 117 12.50 18.97 50.70
C ALA A 117 12.79 20.39 51.21
N VAL A 118 13.16 21.30 50.32
CA VAL A 118 13.45 22.71 50.60
C VAL A 118 12.30 23.56 50.06
N TRP A 119 11.74 24.42 50.89
CA TRP A 119 10.64 25.32 50.51
C TRP A 119 10.97 26.76 50.88
N VAL A 120 10.80 27.70 49.94
CA VAL A 120 11.00 29.14 50.13
C VAL A 120 9.69 29.85 49.82
N ALA A 121 9.18 30.72 50.70
CA ALA A 121 7.89 31.38 50.49
C ALA A 121 7.90 32.88 50.84
N SER A 122 7.21 33.68 50.03
CA SER A 122 7.01 35.13 50.24
C SER A 122 8.31 35.90 50.54
N SER A 123 9.42 35.54 49.89
CA SER A 123 10.78 35.98 50.26
C SER A 123 11.51 36.64 49.08
N ILE A 124 12.53 37.46 49.33
CA ILE A 124 13.23 38.25 48.30
C ILE A 124 14.75 38.15 48.41
N ASN A 125 15.46 38.36 47.29
CA ASN A 125 16.92 38.25 47.18
C ASN A 125 17.45 36.88 47.63
N ILE A 126 16.98 35.82 46.95
CA ILE A 126 17.32 34.42 47.28
C ILE A 126 18.40 33.91 46.33
N THR A 127 19.60 33.68 46.86
CA THR A 127 20.78 33.28 46.08
C THR A 127 21.25 31.88 46.46
N ILE A 128 21.35 30.97 45.49
CA ILE A 128 21.90 29.61 45.67
C ILE A 128 23.10 29.46 44.74
N THR A 129 24.26 29.07 45.27
CA THR A 129 25.49 28.94 44.46
C THR A 129 26.33 27.71 44.77
N HIS A 130 27.05 27.18 43.78
CA HIS A 130 28.02 26.09 43.95
C HIS A 130 27.46 24.90 44.76
N SER A 131 26.21 24.52 44.53
CA SER A 131 25.46 23.60 45.40
C SER A 131 24.80 22.48 44.60
N SER A 132 24.65 21.31 45.22
CA SER A 132 24.06 20.13 44.58
C SER A 132 22.82 19.65 45.31
N PHE A 133 21.83 19.20 44.54
CA PHE A 133 20.58 18.63 45.03
C PHE A 133 20.40 17.24 44.42
N THR A 134 20.32 16.23 45.28
CA THR A 134 20.29 14.82 44.88
C THR A 134 19.18 14.09 45.61
N ASN A 135 18.36 13.37 44.87
CA ASN A 135 17.46 12.35 45.42
C ASN A 135 18.09 10.97 45.19
N TYR A 136 18.29 10.21 46.27
CA TYR A 136 18.85 8.87 46.29
C TYR A 136 17.76 7.79 46.39
N MET A 137 16.50 8.17 46.64
CA MET A 137 15.39 7.24 46.80
C MET A 137 14.82 6.79 45.45
N THR A 138 14.52 5.50 45.33
CA THR A 138 14.16 4.85 44.06
C THR A 138 12.65 4.78 43.78
N TYR A 139 11.82 5.41 44.61
CA TYR A 139 10.35 5.42 44.50
C TYR A 139 9.83 6.82 44.16
N ARG A 140 8.74 6.87 43.37
CA ARG A 140 8.22 8.10 42.73
C ARG A 140 7.46 9.03 43.70
N ASP A 141 7.03 8.52 44.85
CA ASP A 141 5.97 9.14 45.65
C ASP A 141 6.49 9.96 46.85
N ASP A 142 7.76 9.80 47.25
CA ASP A 142 8.44 10.64 48.25
C ASP A 142 9.25 11.74 47.54
N GLN A 143 8.61 12.88 47.28
CA GLN A 143 9.20 13.96 46.48
C GLN A 143 10.24 14.79 47.25
N SER A 144 11.51 14.65 46.86
CA SER A 144 12.58 15.61 47.20
C SER A 144 12.59 16.74 46.17
N PHE A 145 12.35 17.96 46.63
CA PHE A 145 12.15 19.15 45.79
C PHE A 145 12.81 20.39 46.39
N LEU A 146 13.14 21.35 45.53
CA LEU A 146 13.35 22.75 45.89
C LEU A 146 12.17 23.54 45.32
N SER A 147 11.26 23.96 46.19
CA SER A 147 10.07 24.73 45.82
C SER A 147 10.22 26.17 46.26
N THR A 148 9.80 27.12 45.41
CA THR A 148 9.72 28.53 45.78
C THR A 148 8.32 29.05 45.49
N LEU A 149 7.63 29.68 46.44
CA LEU A 149 6.28 30.26 46.26
C LEU A 149 6.30 31.76 46.57
N ASN A 150 6.04 32.63 45.60
CA ASN A 150 6.19 34.08 45.77
C ASN A 150 7.60 34.45 46.25
N ALA A 151 8.61 33.84 45.62
CA ALA A 151 9.99 34.25 45.79
C ALA A 151 10.38 35.25 44.69
N PHE A 152 10.99 36.36 45.08
CA PHE A 152 11.38 37.46 44.22
C PHE A 152 12.92 37.54 44.14
N ASP A 153 13.44 37.94 42.98
CA ASP A 153 14.88 38.04 42.71
C ASP A 153 15.65 36.78 43.14
N VAL A 154 15.29 35.68 42.48
CA VAL A 154 15.86 34.35 42.72
C VAL A 154 17.02 34.11 41.75
N LYS A 155 18.21 33.89 42.28
CA LYS A 155 19.42 33.57 41.50
C LYS A 155 19.98 32.20 41.86
N MET A 156 20.21 31.38 40.84
CA MET A 156 20.94 30.11 40.97
C MET A 156 22.17 30.12 40.06
N SER A 157 23.34 29.80 40.61
CA SER A 157 24.63 29.86 39.89
C SER A 157 25.49 28.63 40.19
N SER A 158 25.89 27.86 39.18
CA SER A 158 26.66 26.61 39.39
C SER A 158 25.91 25.64 40.31
N VAL A 159 24.69 25.27 39.91
CA VAL A 159 23.78 24.41 40.70
C VAL A 159 23.43 23.15 39.91
N THR A 160 23.55 21.99 40.55
CA THR A 160 23.32 20.69 39.89
C THR A 160 22.16 19.93 40.54
N PHE A 161 21.20 19.49 39.73
CA PHE A 161 20.04 18.69 40.14
C PHE A 161 20.12 17.28 39.55
N THR A 162 19.96 16.24 40.38
CA THR A 162 20.12 14.83 39.99
C THR A 162 19.08 13.88 40.60
N GLY A 163 18.82 12.76 39.92
CA GLY A 163 18.08 11.63 40.49
C GLY A 163 16.57 11.85 40.63
N PHE A 164 15.94 12.55 39.68
CA PHE A 164 14.53 12.98 39.75
C PHE A 164 14.19 14.00 40.86
N TYR A 165 15.19 14.72 41.39
CA TYR A 165 14.95 15.92 42.20
C TYR A 165 14.28 17.02 41.34
N SER A 166 13.27 17.73 41.88
CA SER A 166 12.58 18.82 41.16
C SER A 166 12.94 20.22 41.67
N LEU A 167 12.96 21.19 40.76
CA LEU A 167 12.95 22.63 41.05
C LEU A 167 11.57 23.18 40.64
N ASP A 168 10.73 23.49 41.62
CA ASP A 168 9.33 23.91 41.39
C ASP A 168 9.16 25.38 41.79
N ILE A 169 9.34 26.27 40.81
CA ILE A 169 9.17 27.72 41.00
C ILE A 169 7.70 28.07 40.76
N LYS A 170 7.09 28.63 41.80
CA LYS A 170 5.68 29.00 41.89
C LYS A 170 5.51 30.46 42.25
N TYR A 171 4.43 31.05 41.76
CA TYR A 171 3.94 32.34 42.18
C TYR A 171 2.41 32.28 42.24
N ASP A 172 1.82 32.89 43.27
CA ASP A 172 0.40 33.09 43.53
C ASP A 172 0.15 34.61 43.65
N PRO A 173 -0.68 35.25 42.80
CA PRO A 173 -0.91 36.68 42.88
C PRO A 173 -1.51 37.09 44.22
N LEU A 174 -0.96 38.16 44.79
CA LEU A 174 -1.34 38.64 46.11
C LEU A 174 -2.84 38.99 46.15
N PRO A 175 -3.61 38.52 47.17
CA PRO A 175 -5.05 38.76 47.28
C PRO A 175 -5.42 40.20 47.72
N GLY A 176 -4.50 41.15 47.53
CA GLY A 176 -4.67 42.56 47.86
C GLY A 176 -4.06 43.41 46.75
N CYS A 177 -4.82 44.39 46.27
CA CYS A 177 -4.52 45.04 45.00
C CYS A 177 -3.40 46.10 45.11
N SER A 178 -2.16 45.68 44.84
CA SER A 178 -0.95 46.51 44.93
C SER A 178 -0.75 47.43 43.72
N SER A 179 -0.33 48.67 43.99
CA SER A 179 0.03 49.66 42.96
C SER A 179 1.53 49.67 42.59
N GLU A 180 2.34 48.78 43.17
CA GLU A 180 3.79 48.77 42.95
C GLU A 180 4.20 47.87 41.78
N LEU A 181 5.16 48.34 40.98
CA LEU A 181 5.76 47.57 39.89
C LEU A 181 6.70 46.49 40.47
N LEU A 182 6.12 45.33 40.76
CA LEU A 182 6.88 44.13 41.13
C LEU A 182 7.68 43.65 39.92
N HIS A 183 8.97 44.00 39.86
CA HIS A 183 9.89 43.37 38.93
C HIS A 183 10.22 41.95 39.41
N TYR A 184 10.27 41.02 38.46
CA TYR A 184 10.65 39.63 38.72
C TYR A 184 11.88 39.31 37.89
N SER A 185 13.01 39.08 38.56
CA SER A 185 14.15 38.40 37.96
C SER A 185 14.23 36.95 38.44
N LEU A 186 14.39 36.04 37.48
CA LEU A 186 14.81 34.67 37.71
C LEU A 186 16.04 34.43 36.84
N ILE A 187 17.18 34.22 37.48
CA ILE A 187 18.49 34.11 36.83
C ILE A 187 19.06 32.72 37.13
N LEU A 188 19.20 31.91 36.08
CA LEU A 188 19.81 30.59 36.13
C LEU A 188 21.09 30.61 35.28
N THR A 189 22.24 30.54 35.93
CA THR A 189 23.57 30.53 35.28
C THR A 189 24.29 29.23 35.64
N ASP A 190 24.84 28.49 34.66
CA ASP A 190 25.54 27.22 34.91
C ASP A 190 24.67 26.24 35.76
N VAL A 191 23.42 26.03 35.34
CA VAL A 191 22.50 25.09 36.00
C VAL A 191 22.41 23.80 35.19
N ASN A 192 22.62 22.67 35.86
CA ASN A 192 22.76 21.35 35.24
C ASN A 192 21.67 20.38 35.71
N PHE A 193 20.80 19.97 34.79
CA PHE A 193 19.72 18.99 35.02
C PHE A 193 20.04 17.67 34.33
N SER A 194 20.29 16.63 35.13
CA SER A 194 20.65 15.30 34.62
C SER A 194 19.93 14.17 35.36
N VAL A 195 19.85 13.00 34.70
CA VAL A 195 19.21 11.78 35.25
C VAL A 195 17.77 12.06 35.71
N GLY A 196 16.98 12.71 34.85
CA GLY A 196 15.55 12.93 35.04
C GLY A 196 15.17 13.96 36.10
N GLY A 197 16.12 14.75 36.62
CA GLY A 197 15.81 15.97 37.38
C GLY A 197 15.00 16.94 36.51
N GLN A 198 14.00 17.59 37.10
CA GLN A 198 13.02 18.43 36.37
C GLN A 198 12.99 19.85 36.92
N MET A 199 12.57 20.80 36.09
CA MET A 199 12.22 22.14 36.53
C MET A 199 10.82 22.49 36.06
N THR A 200 9.98 22.94 36.99
CA THR A 200 8.64 23.47 36.73
C THR A 200 8.63 24.95 37.06
N LEU A 201 8.21 25.79 36.11
CA LEU A 201 7.77 27.16 36.37
C LEU A 201 6.25 27.20 36.22
N ASP A 202 5.57 27.27 37.36
CA ASP A 202 4.12 27.26 37.51
C ASP A 202 3.68 28.66 37.95
N ILE A 203 2.96 29.36 37.08
CA ILE A 203 2.48 30.72 37.36
C ILE A 203 0.99 30.73 37.03
N ALA A 204 0.16 30.62 38.12
CA ALA A 204 -2.57 30.88 38.97
C ALA A 204 -3.30 32.22 39.49
N GLY A 205 -3.72 33.05 38.54
CA GLY A 205 -4.50 34.24 38.76
C GLY A 205 -5.91 33.98 38.28
N ASN A 206 -6.87 34.26 39.14
CA ASN A 206 -8.27 34.38 38.77
C ASN A 206 -8.60 35.88 38.65
N GLY A 207 -9.43 36.24 37.66
CA GLY A 207 -9.93 37.61 37.49
C GLY A 207 -9.19 38.46 36.44
N LEU A 208 -9.96 39.31 35.76
CA LEU A 208 -9.49 40.17 34.67
C LEU A 208 -8.88 41.47 35.22
N GLY A 209 -7.57 41.49 35.43
CA GLY A 209 -6.86 42.71 35.90
C GLY A 209 -5.34 42.71 35.66
N PHE A 210 -4.69 41.55 35.69
CA PHE A 210 -3.30 41.33 35.29
C PHE A 210 -3.20 39.95 34.61
N PRO A 211 -2.78 39.82 33.33
CA PRO A 211 -2.89 38.57 32.59
C PRO A 211 -1.74 37.59 32.87
N ILE A 212 -1.83 36.93 34.03
CA ILE A 212 -1.26 35.61 34.31
C ILE A 212 -2.44 34.75 34.77
N THR A 213 -2.64 33.54 34.23
CA THR A 213 -3.86 32.74 34.48
C THR A 213 -3.54 31.25 34.41
N PHE A 214 -3.98 30.47 35.38
CA PHE A 214 -3.64 29.05 35.51
C PHE A 214 -4.77 28.32 36.30
N ASN A 215 -4.53 27.11 36.82
CA ASN A 215 -5.61 26.12 37.01
C ASN A 215 -6.64 26.47 38.11
N GLU A 216 -7.89 26.03 37.90
CA GLU A 216 -9.08 26.44 38.67
C GLU A 216 -9.06 25.94 40.14
N ASN A 217 -9.36 26.82 41.11
CA ASN A 217 -10.14 26.58 42.35
C ASN A 217 -10.09 27.79 43.34
N SER A 218 -10.77 28.91 43.04
CA SER A 218 -11.28 29.87 44.05
C SER A 218 -12.03 31.07 43.44
N ASP A 219 -13.19 31.41 44.02
CA ASP A 219 -13.93 32.64 43.72
C ASP A 219 -13.41 33.83 44.56
N SER A 220 -13.08 34.99 43.96
CA SER A 220 -13.33 36.33 44.55
C SER A 220 -12.96 37.52 43.63
N SER A 221 -13.87 38.51 43.57
CA SER A 221 -13.67 39.98 43.44
C SER A 221 -12.80 40.62 42.34
N ASP A 222 -13.41 41.56 41.60
CA ASP A 222 -12.76 42.47 40.63
C ASP A 222 -11.75 43.47 41.25
N CYS A 223 -10.67 43.75 40.50
CA CYS A 223 -9.85 44.96 40.65
C CYS A 223 -9.50 45.55 39.27
N SER A 224 -9.96 46.77 39.00
CA SER A 224 -9.63 47.52 37.77
C SER A 224 -8.38 48.39 37.96
N TYR A 225 -7.30 48.08 37.23
CA TYR A 225 -6.06 48.85 37.23
C TYR A 225 -5.83 49.62 35.91
N PRO A 226 -5.30 50.86 35.96
CA PRO A 226 -4.94 51.61 34.76
C PRO A 226 -3.54 51.24 34.23
N GLY A 227 -3.44 50.21 33.39
CA GLY A 227 -2.43 50.13 32.32
C GLY A 227 -0.96 49.91 32.71
N THR A 228 -0.65 49.33 33.88
CA THR A 228 0.71 48.99 34.28
C THR A 228 1.22 47.69 33.63
N GLN A 229 2.17 47.78 32.70
CA GLN A 229 2.89 46.61 32.18
C GLN A 229 3.95 46.13 33.20
N LEU A 230 3.75 44.94 33.75
CA LEU A 230 4.82 44.18 34.40
C LEU A 230 5.87 43.79 33.35
N THR A 231 7.14 44.09 33.62
CA THR A 231 8.29 43.58 32.86
C THR A 231 9.04 42.58 33.73
N SER A 232 8.84 41.31 33.42
CA SER A 232 9.54 40.16 34.02
C SER A 232 10.58 39.60 33.07
N THR A 233 11.70 39.15 33.60
CA THR A 233 12.82 38.62 32.82
C THR A 233 13.23 37.25 33.35
N LEU A 234 13.14 36.25 32.48
CA LEU A 234 13.71 34.92 32.69
C LEU A 234 15.01 34.82 31.88
N LEU A 235 16.13 34.66 32.58
CA LEU A 235 17.45 34.44 31.98
C LEU A 235 17.94 33.02 32.29
N ILE A 236 18.24 32.27 31.23
CA ILE A 236 18.86 30.95 31.28
C ILE A 236 20.18 31.06 30.53
N GLU A 237 21.29 30.92 31.24
CA GLU A 237 22.65 31.19 30.76
C GLU A 237 23.58 30.01 31.10
N ASP A 238 24.51 29.66 30.19
CA ASP A 238 25.48 28.54 30.31
C ASP A 238 24.87 27.16 30.67
N SER A 239 23.55 27.01 30.63
CA SER A 239 22.83 25.93 31.31
C SER A 239 22.72 24.65 30.46
N HIS A 240 22.60 23.51 31.13
CA HIS A 240 22.80 22.18 30.53
C HIS A 240 21.67 21.21 30.90
N PHE A 241 20.97 20.70 29.89
CA PHE A 241 19.83 19.79 30.04
C PHE A 241 20.13 18.49 29.28
N TYR A 242 20.37 17.40 30.02
CA TYR A 242 20.87 16.14 29.47
C TYR A 242 19.94 14.94 29.72
N ASN A 243 19.56 14.27 28.62
CA ASN A 243 18.79 13.02 28.59
C ASN A 243 17.38 13.10 29.24
N ASN A 244 16.74 14.28 29.16
CA ASN A 244 15.48 14.52 29.86
C ASN A 244 14.27 14.27 28.93
N LYS A 245 13.47 13.24 29.27
CA LYS A 245 12.14 13.00 28.65
C LYS A 245 11.11 14.04 29.04
N GLN A 246 11.31 14.68 30.18
CA GLN A 246 10.57 15.80 30.73
C GLN A 246 11.60 16.62 31.50
N GLY A 247 11.92 17.84 31.05
CA GLY A 247 13.03 18.63 31.58
C GLY A 247 12.59 19.96 32.18
N LEU A 248 12.88 21.07 31.49
CA LEU A 248 12.35 22.38 31.84
C LEU A 248 10.94 22.56 31.27
N LYS A 249 9.96 22.77 32.14
CA LYS A 249 8.57 23.08 31.80
C LYS A 249 8.21 24.48 32.29
N ILE A 250 7.63 25.28 31.42
CA ILE A 250 6.98 26.54 31.75
C ILE A 250 5.51 26.41 31.34
N ASN A 251 4.61 26.57 32.32
CA ASN A 251 3.20 26.15 32.31
C ASN A 251 2.95 24.62 32.49
N SER A 252 1.79 24.30 33.07
CA SER A 252 1.40 22.99 33.61
C SER A 252 0.79 22.05 32.56
N ALA A 253 1.60 21.62 31.59
CA ALA A 253 1.20 20.62 30.58
C ALA A 253 1.99 19.31 30.71
N ASN A 254 1.29 18.17 30.83
CA ASN A 254 1.91 16.84 30.89
C ASN A 254 2.33 16.35 29.50
N ILE A 255 3.44 16.87 28.98
CA ILE A 255 4.01 16.55 27.66
C ILE A 255 5.46 16.04 27.82
N ASN A 256 5.87 15.12 26.95
CA ASN A 256 7.20 14.48 26.98
C ASN A 256 8.30 15.30 26.26
N GLU A 257 8.41 16.59 26.54
CA GLU A 257 9.44 17.47 25.97
C GLU A 257 10.57 17.72 26.98
N GLY A 258 11.83 17.79 26.53
CA GLY A 258 12.96 18.18 27.39
C GLY A 258 13.03 19.68 27.69
N LEU A 259 12.46 20.51 26.81
CA LEU A 259 12.14 21.91 27.05
C LEU A 259 10.72 22.18 26.53
N PHE A 260 9.83 22.67 27.40
CA PHE A 260 8.49 23.11 27.04
C PHE A 260 8.27 24.53 27.55
N ILE A 261 7.92 25.46 26.65
CA ILE A 261 7.54 26.83 27.00
C ILE A 261 6.19 27.16 26.36
N ASP A 262 5.17 27.38 27.18
CA ASP A 262 3.90 27.97 26.73
C ASP A 262 3.75 29.41 27.24
N GLY A 263 3.83 30.35 26.30
CA GLY A 263 3.75 31.80 26.54
C GLY A 263 2.33 32.36 26.68
N THR A 264 1.28 31.52 26.65
CA THR A 264 -0.13 31.94 26.71
C THR A 264 -0.41 32.94 27.85
N PHE A 265 0.26 32.76 28.99
CA PHE A 265 0.12 33.56 30.21
C PHE A 265 1.36 34.40 30.55
N LEU A 266 2.33 34.51 29.62
CA LEU A 266 3.61 35.20 29.78
C LEU A 266 3.78 36.37 28.79
N LYS A 267 2.67 36.99 28.38
CA LYS A 267 2.61 37.98 27.28
C LYS A 267 3.45 39.26 27.49
N SER A 268 4.02 39.46 28.68
CA SER A 268 4.91 40.57 29.03
C SER A 268 6.26 40.11 29.61
N THR A 269 6.59 38.82 29.55
CA THR A 269 7.86 38.26 30.04
C THR A 269 8.86 38.11 28.90
N GLN A 270 10.05 38.69 29.04
CA GLN A 270 11.17 38.39 28.13
C GLN A 270 11.85 37.10 28.61
N ILE A 271 12.01 36.14 27.70
CA ILE A 271 12.74 34.88 27.96
C ILE A 271 13.99 34.87 27.09
N ASP A 272 15.17 34.93 27.71
CA ASP A 272 16.46 34.86 27.02
C ASP A 272 17.17 33.56 27.38
N ILE A 273 17.47 32.75 26.37
CA ILE A 273 18.20 31.48 26.49
C ILE A 273 19.55 31.63 25.78
N ILE A 274 20.63 31.56 26.57
CA ILE A 274 21.99 31.93 26.19
C ILE A 274 22.95 30.78 26.51
N ASP A 275 23.84 30.47 25.56
CA ASP A 275 24.93 29.47 25.65
C ASP A 275 24.52 28.08 26.20
N THR A 276 23.25 27.73 25.95
CA THR A 276 22.54 26.59 26.55
C THR A 276 22.57 25.34 25.64
N LYS A 277 22.66 24.16 26.26
CA LYS A 277 22.70 22.85 25.57
C LYS A 277 21.51 21.97 25.94
N LEU A 278 20.77 21.50 24.94
CA LEU A 278 19.60 20.63 25.04
C LEU A 278 19.92 19.30 24.33
N ILE A 279 20.42 18.28 25.04
CA ILE A 279 20.97 17.08 24.40
C ILE A 279 20.40 15.77 24.96
N GLY A 280 19.91 14.90 24.08
CA GLY A 280 19.26 13.63 24.44
C GLY A 280 17.81 13.78 24.91
N ASN A 281 17.20 14.92 24.62
CA ASN A 281 15.88 15.30 25.12
C ASN A 281 14.73 14.62 24.35
N GLY A 282 13.54 14.60 24.95
CA GLY A 282 12.30 14.12 24.32
C GLY A 282 11.73 15.00 23.20
N GLY A 283 12.55 15.82 22.54
CA GLY A 283 12.09 16.98 21.75
C GLY A 283 12.09 18.26 22.59
N ASN A 284 11.90 19.40 21.92
CA ASN A 284 11.76 20.70 22.58
C ASN A 284 10.68 21.54 21.87
N LYS A 285 9.89 22.32 22.62
CA LYS A 285 8.73 23.05 22.10
C LYS A 285 8.56 24.43 22.75
N ILE A 286 8.28 25.42 21.90
CA ILE A 286 7.89 26.78 22.27
C ILE A 286 6.53 27.04 21.64
N MET A 287 5.56 27.50 22.43
CA MET A 287 4.25 27.88 21.93
C MET A 287 3.69 29.18 22.53
N ASN A 288 2.82 29.86 21.79
CA ASN A 288 2.05 31.05 22.20
C ASN A 288 2.89 32.23 22.76
N SER A 289 4.17 32.35 22.41
CA SER A 289 5.09 33.35 22.99
C SER A 289 5.69 34.28 21.95
N ASN A 290 5.68 35.60 22.22
CA ASN A 290 6.18 36.63 21.30
C ASN A 290 7.50 37.29 21.75
N ALA A 291 8.06 36.85 22.87
CA ALA A 291 9.15 37.54 23.58
C ALA A 291 10.26 36.57 24.02
N ILE A 292 10.68 35.68 23.10
CA ILE A 292 11.79 34.75 23.34
C ILE A 292 12.98 35.10 22.45
N SER A 293 14.19 35.06 22.99
CA SER A 293 15.41 35.05 22.18
C SER A 293 16.38 33.92 22.54
N LEU A 294 17.05 33.41 21.52
CA LEU A 294 18.04 32.33 21.61
C LEU A 294 19.42 32.83 21.16
N SER A 295 20.46 32.51 21.91
CA SER A 295 21.86 32.83 21.61
C SER A 295 22.75 31.63 21.91
N ASN A 296 23.57 31.19 20.96
CA ASN A 296 24.51 30.08 21.12
C ASN A 296 23.85 28.76 21.61
N VAL A 297 22.61 28.52 21.22
CA VAL A 297 21.85 27.33 21.64
C VAL A 297 22.19 26.13 20.77
N THR A 298 22.53 25.00 21.41
CA THR A 298 22.78 23.72 20.72
C THR A 298 21.76 22.66 21.13
N VAL A 299 21.11 22.04 20.15
CA VAL A 299 20.11 21.00 20.31
C VAL A 299 20.56 19.73 19.58
N ALA A 300 20.70 18.61 20.28
CA ALA A 300 21.22 17.39 19.66
C ALA A 300 20.67 16.09 20.23
N ASN A 301 20.69 15.02 19.43
CA ASN A 301 20.25 13.68 19.82
C ASN A 301 18.81 13.62 20.36
N SER A 302 17.94 14.55 19.96
CA SER A 302 16.54 14.58 20.43
C SER A 302 15.72 13.48 19.75
N THR A 303 14.92 12.74 20.51
CA THR A 303 14.12 11.60 19.99
C THR A 303 12.82 12.02 19.31
N TYR A 304 12.52 13.32 19.34
CA TYR A 304 11.48 14.01 18.60
C TYR A 304 12.12 15.28 17.99
N THR A 305 11.36 16.02 17.17
CA THR A 305 11.74 17.31 16.55
C THR A 305 12.59 18.17 17.48
N GLY A 306 13.77 18.59 16.99
CA GLY A 306 14.76 19.31 17.80
C GLY A 306 14.19 20.57 18.44
N LEU A 307 13.50 21.43 17.70
CA LEU A 307 12.68 22.52 18.23
C LEU A 307 11.41 22.69 17.41
N SER A 308 10.26 22.75 18.08
CA SER A 308 8.96 23.05 17.48
C SER A 308 8.45 24.41 17.95
N LEU A 309 8.09 25.29 17.01
CA LEU A 309 7.47 26.59 17.28
C LEU A 309 5.98 26.53 16.88
N ILE A 310 5.07 26.97 17.76
CA ILE A 310 3.63 27.06 17.50
C ILE A 310 3.11 28.43 17.94
N ALA A 311 2.45 29.20 17.06
CA ALA A 311 1.94 30.55 17.37
C ALA A 311 2.94 31.46 18.13
N SER A 312 4.22 31.41 17.76
CA SER A 312 5.31 32.07 18.50
C SER A 312 6.24 32.90 17.63
N ILE A 313 6.77 34.00 18.19
CA ILE A 313 7.84 34.81 17.59
C ILE A 313 9.12 34.60 18.40
N VAL A 314 10.16 34.09 17.75
CA VAL A 314 11.44 33.73 18.39
C VAL A 314 12.60 34.42 17.67
N ALA A 315 13.46 35.13 18.40
CA ALA A 315 14.58 35.88 17.86
C ALA A 315 15.93 35.17 18.06
N ILE A 316 16.69 34.95 16.98
CA ILE A 316 18.01 34.29 16.99
C ILE A 316 19.11 35.36 16.97
N LYS A 317 19.83 35.50 18.09
CA LYS A 317 20.87 36.53 18.32
C LYS A 317 22.26 36.11 17.81
N ASN A 318 22.64 34.84 17.97
CA ASN A 318 23.96 34.30 17.60
C ASN A 318 23.83 32.88 17.03
N ASN A 319 24.69 31.93 17.40
CA ASN A 319 24.66 30.57 16.85
C ASN A 319 23.38 29.81 17.25
N LEU A 320 22.82 29.03 16.33
CA LEU A 320 21.73 28.09 16.58
C LEU A 320 22.03 26.78 15.84
N ILE A 321 22.14 25.69 16.59
CA ILE A 321 22.80 24.46 16.11
C ILE A 321 21.93 23.23 16.39
N PHE A 322 21.56 22.48 15.36
CA PHE A 322 20.77 21.25 15.42
C PHE A 322 21.55 20.06 14.86
N LYS A 323 21.87 19.06 15.69
CA LYS A 323 22.62 17.86 15.24
C LYS A 323 21.97 16.53 15.61
N ASN A 324 21.76 15.63 14.65
CA ASN A 324 21.28 14.26 14.89
C ASN A 324 19.94 14.20 15.68
N ASN A 325 18.95 15.05 15.33
CA ASN A 325 17.61 15.03 15.91
C ASN A 325 16.61 14.33 14.97
N THR A 326 15.57 13.68 15.51
CA THR A 326 14.60 12.90 14.73
C THR A 326 13.16 13.39 14.92
N GLY A 327 12.55 14.01 13.91
CA GLY A 327 11.18 14.53 13.94
C GLY A 327 10.17 13.78 13.07
N VAL A 328 8.90 14.19 13.13
CA VAL A 328 7.90 13.82 12.10
C VAL A 328 7.98 14.81 10.94
N VAL A 329 7.90 16.10 11.28
CA VAL A 329 8.28 17.22 10.41
C VAL A 329 9.32 18.08 11.13
N GLY A 330 10.22 18.72 10.38
CA GLY A 330 11.25 19.60 10.95
C GLY A 330 12.16 18.85 11.90
N GLY A 331 12.99 17.94 11.38
CA GLY A 331 13.84 17.08 12.21
C GLY A 331 14.73 17.88 13.17
N GLY A 332 15.36 18.93 12.65
CA GLY A 332 15.98 19.99 13.46
C GLY A 332 14.97 21.00 13.99
N LEU A 333 14.30 21.74 13.10
CA LEU A 333 13.38 22.84 13.44
C LEU A 333 12.06 22.73 12.67
N ALA A 334 10.93 22.84 13.38
CA ALA A 334 9.58 22.99 12.81
C ALA A 334 8.96 24.33 13.21
N ILE A 335 8.40 25.06 12.25
CA ILE A 335 7.80 26.40 12.43
C ILE A 335 6.33 26.35 11.98
N ASN A 336 5.42 26.27 12.94
CA ASN A 336 4.00 25.96 12.70
C ASN A 336 3.07 27.02 13.32
N GLY A 337 1.79 27.00 12.95
CA GLY A 337 0.72 27.79 13.56
C GLY A 337 0.96 29.30 13.52
N SER A 338 1.35 29.85 12.38
CA SER A 338 1.72 31.28 12.20
C SER A 338 2.95 31.74 12.99
N SER A 339 3.86 30.81 13.35
CA SER A 339 5.11 31.17 14.04
C SER A 339 6.09 31.90 13.12
N ARG A 340 6.95 32.74 13.70
CA ARG A 340 7.97 33.49 12.97
C ARG A 340 9.34 33.41 13.64
N LEU A 341 10.33 32.94 12.88
CA LEU A 341 11.73 32.97 13.27
C LEU A 341 12.34 34.29 12.80
N ILE A 342 12.78 35.14 13.72
CA ILE A 342 13.49 36.39 13.42
C ILE A 342 14.99 36.12 13.55
N VAL A 343 15.75 36.25 12.47
CA VAL A 343 17.19 35.92 12.46
C VAL A 343 18.00 37.21 12.33
N SER A 344 18.87 37.46 13.32
CA SER A 344 19.72 38.66 13.36
C SER A 344 20.95 38.56 12.47
N SER A 345 21.63 39.70 12.23
CA SER A 345 22.83 39.80 11.40
C SER A 345 24.05 39.06 11.95
N SER A 346 24.08 38.76 13.25
CA SER A 346 25.14 38.01 13.94
C SER A 346 24.85 36.50 14.04
N ALA A 347 23.71 36.03 13.54
CA ALA A 347 23.33 34.63 13.63
C ALA A 347 24.13 33.73 12.68
N ASN A 348 24.26 32.45 13.06
CA ASN A 348 24.80 31.37 12.25
C ASN A 348 23.98 30.11 12.53
N LEU A 349 23.39 29.50 11.50
CA LEU A 349 22.48 28.37 11.64
C LEU A 349 23.13 27.08 11.09
N GLU A 350 23.16 26.01 11.88
CA GLU A 350 23.69 24.70 11.48
C GLU A 350 22.66 23.59 11.66
N PHE A 351 22.35 22.84 10.59
CA PHE A 351 21.53 21.63 10.62
C PHE A 351 22.32 20.47 10.02
N ILE A 352 22.72 19.53 10.87
CA ILE A 352 23.61 18.42 10.52
C ILE A 352 22.98 17.08 10.96
N ASP A 353 22.92 16.10 10.06
CA ASP A 353 22.43 14.73 10.32
C ASP A 353 20.99 14.66 10.90
N ASN A 354 20.13 15.68 10.70
CA ASN A 354 18.76 15.66 11.21
C ASN A 354 17.81 14.89 10.29
N HIS A 355 16.86 14.15 10.87
CA HIS A 355 15.92 13.31 10.14
C HIS A 355 14.47 13.69 10.44
N ALA A 356 13.62 13.73 9.42
CA ALA A 356 12.16 13.81 9.56
C ALA A 356 11.52 12.59 8.89
N SER A 357 10.50 11.99 9.51
CA SER A 357 9.79 10.86 8.87
C SER A 357 8.89 11.29 7.70
N TYR A 358 8.63 12.59 7.54
CA TYR A 358 7.75 13.15 6.52
C TYR A 358 8.38 14.36 5.80
N LYS A 359 8.31 15.57 6.36
CA LYS A 359 8.69 16.83 5.67
C LYS A 359 9.77 17.62 6.40
N GLY A 360 10.77 18.13 5.68
CA GLY A 360 11.78 19.05 6.21
C GLY A 360 12.74 18.40 7.22
N GLY A 361 13.79 17.72 6.76
CA GLY A 361 14.71 17.01 7.65
C GLY A 361 15.53 17.96 8.53
N GLY A 362 16.07 19.03 7.95
CA GLY A 362 16.68 20.14 8.70
C GLY A 362 15.62 21.11 9.22
N ILE A 363 14.93 21.79 8.30
CA ILE A 363 13.93 22.83 8.58
C ILE A 363 12.58 22.47 7.95
N TYR A 364 11.49 22.68 8.68
CA TYR A 364 10.12 22.70 8.18
C TYR A 364 9.43 24.00 8.56
N ALA A 365 8.76 24.66 7.61
CA ALA A 365 7.84 25.76 7.86
C ALA A 365 6.45 25.41 7.29
N GLU A 366 5.40 25.79 8.03
CA GLU A 366 4.00 25.53 7.65
C GLU A 366 3.41 26.71 6.87
N GLU A 367 3.37 26.57 5.54
CA GLU A 367 2.89 27.61 4.61
C GLU A 367 1.40 27.92 4.81
N SER A 368 0.58 26.89 5.05
CA SER A 368 -0.87 27.03 5.26
C SER A 368 -1.25 27.98 6.40
N THR A 369 -0.38 28.14 7.41
CA THR A 369 -0.59 29.06 8.54
C THR A 369 0.22 30.35 8.44
N HIS A 370 0.87 30.63 7.30
CA HIS A 370 1.74 31.79 7.08
C HIS A 370 2.90 31.85 8.10
N SER A 371 3.50 30.68 8.39
CA SER A 371 4.72 30.58 9.19
C SER A 371 5.96 31.02 8.36
N ASP A 372 6.91 31.74 8.96
CA ASP A 372 7.95 32.49 8.21
C ASP A 372 9.32 32.54 8.91
N ILE A 373 10.39 32.72 8.13
CA ILE A 373 11.76 32.99 8.58
C ILE A 373 12.21 34.35 8.04
N ARG A 374 12.22 35.36 8.92
CA ARG A 374 12.58 36.74 8.58
C ARG A 374 14.04 37.05 8.89
N LEU A 375 14.83 37.23 7.84
CA LEU A 375 16.24 37.63 7.93
C LEU A 375 16.39 39.16 8.08
N MET A 376 17.08 39.62 9.12
CA MET A 376 17.31 41.05 9.39
C MET A 376 18.53 41.63 8.66
N ALA A 377 19.36 40.78 8.04
CA ALA A 377 20.46 41.18 7.15
C ALA A 377 20.72 40.10 6.09
N PRO A 378 21.35 40.42 4.95
CA PRO A 378 21.65 39.45 3.90
C PRO A 378 22.96 38.71 4.17
N ASN A 379 23.12 37.54 3.55
CA ASN A 379 24.27 36.65 3.66
C ASN A 379 24.50 36.03 5.05
N ILE A 380 23.46 35.93 5.88
CA ILE A 380 23.48 35.18 7.15
C ILE A 380 23.84 33.71 6.85
N PRO A 381 24.85 33.11 7.50
CA PRO A 381 25.23 31.72 7.23
C PRO A 381 24.14 30.70 7.59
N LEU A 382 23.90 29.76 6.68
CA LEU A 382 23.07 28.58 6.91
C LEU A 382 23.79 27.34 6.39
N THR A 383 24.10 26.40 7.27
CA THR A 383 24.81 25.15 6.91
C THR A 383 23.86 23.97 6.99
N LEU A 384 23.74 23.22 5.90
CA LEU A 384 22.81 22.10 5.74
C LEU A 384 23.60 20.88 5.25
N ILE A 385 23.75 19.87 6.11
CA ILE A 385 24.60 18.71 5.87
C ILE A 385 23.86 17.43 6.26
N ASN A 386 23.67 16.53 5.28
CA ASN A 386 23.18 15.16 5.49
C ASN A 386 21.84 15.07 6.24
N ASN A 387 20.97 16.07 6.11
CA ASN A 387 19.61 16.00 6.61
C ASN A 387 18.74 15.14 5.67
N SER A 388 17.66 14.56 6.18
CA SER A 388 16.81 13.65 5.38
C SER A 388 15.33 13.68 5.76
N ALA A 389 14.46 13.51 4.76
CA ALA A 389 13.01 13.44 4.88
C ALA A 389 12.41 12.58 3.77
N LEU A 390 11.10 12.32 3.81
CA LEU A 390 10.38 11.77 2.65
C LEU A 390 10.25 12.83 1.54
N VAL A 391 10.07 14.10 1.92
CA VAL A 391 9.96 15.26 1.03
C VAL A 391 10.70 16.47 1.63
N GLY A 392 11.59 17.10 0.86
CA GLY A 392 12.42 18.23 1.33
C GLY A 392 13.42 17.82 2.41
N GLY A 393 14.45 17.07 2.04
CA GLY A 393 15.43 16.49 2.95
C GLY A 393 16.19 17.51 3.81
N ASP A 394 16.62 18.64 3.24
CA ASP A 394 17.23 19.73 3.99
C ASP A 394 16.18 20.73 4.51
N MET A 395 15.26 21.17 3.64
CA MET A 395 14.28 22.21 3.96
C MET A 395 12.91 21.95 3.34
N TYR A 396 11.84 22.33 4.02
CA TYR A 396 10.47 22.33 3.50
C TYR A 396 9.75 23.64 3.83
N GLY A 397 8.99 24.17 2.87
CA GLY A 397 8.05 25.28 3.07
C GLY A 397 8.67 26.67 3.24
N TYR A 398 9.91 26.88 2.77
CA TYR A 398 10.55 28.19 2.76
C TYR A 398 11.38 28.43 1.50
N TYR A 399 10.97 29.40 0.70
CA TYR A 399 11.60 29.78 -0.57
C TYR A 399 11.65 31.30 -0.78
N VAL A 400 12.48 31.73 -1.73
CA VAL A 400 12.69 33.15 -2.03
C VAL A 400 11.53 33.71 -2.85
N TYR A 401 10.77 34.64 -2.26
CA TYR A 401 9.80 35.46 -2.98
C TYR A 401 10.49 36.55 -3.81
N ASP A 402 9.86 36.93 -4.93
CA ASP A 402 10.36 37.90 -5.92
C ASP A 402 10.19 39.38 -5.46
N HIS A 403 10.64 39.69 -4.23
CA HIS A 403 10.62 41.04 -3.67
C HIS A 403 12.06 41.57 -3.51
N PRO A 404 12.35 42.81 -3.96
CA PRO A 404 13.72 43.34 -4.00
C PRO A 404 14.34 43.60 -2.62
N ASP A 405 13.53 43.59 -1.55
CA ASP A 405 13.94 43.89 -0.17
C ASP A 405 14.13 42.63 0.71
N ILE A 406 14.03 41.42 0.15
CA ILE A 406 14.20 40.18 0.92
C ILE A 406 15.68 39.80 1.04
N ASN A 407 16.15 39.74 2.29
CA ASN A 407 17.47 39.24 2.66
C ASN A 407 17.57 37.72 2.42
N LEU A 408 18.73 37.26 1.94
CA LEU A 408 19.00 35.84 1.63
C LEU A 408 19.99 35.20 2.60
N PHE A 409 19.85 33.89 2.82
CA PHE A 409 20.86 33.09 3.50
C PHE A 409 22.08 32.86 2.58
N LYS A 410 23.26 32.82 3.18
CA LYS A 410 24.48 32.29 2.54
C LYS A 410 24.57 30.80 2.87
N VAL A 411 24.04 29.97 1.96
CA VAL A 411 23.95 28.51 2.18
C VAL A 411 25.29 27.81 1.94
N THR A 412 25.78 27.08 2.94
CA THR A 412 26.89 26.11 2.84
C THR A 412 26.30 24.70 2.76
N HIS A 413 26.51 24.04 1.62
CA HIS A 413 25.63 22.97 1.15
C HIS A 413 26.31 21.59 1.00
N SER A 414 25.50 20.53 1.08
CA SER A 414 25.81 19.20 0.54
C SER A 414 25.89 19.24 -1.01
N ALA A 415 26.43 18.20 -1.65
CA ALA A 415 26.51 18.12 -3.12
C ALA A 415 25.15 18.02 -3.84
N LYS A 416 24.06 17.76 -3.10
CA LYS A 416 22.67 17.88 -3.55
C LYS A 416 21.88 18.59 -2.46
N PHE A 417 21.36 19.77 -2.76
CA PHE A 417 20.48 20.55 -1.89
C PHE A 417 19.03 20.09 -2.13
N ASP A 418 18.33 19.64 -1.09
CA ASP A 418 17.01 19.01 -1.24
C ASP A 418 15.92 19.81 -0.51
N SER A 419 15.14 20.59 -1.25
CA SER A 419 14.04 21.39 -0.68
C SER A 419 12.87 21.54 -1.64
N THR A 420 11.68 21.78 -1.09
CA THR A 420 10.44 22.04 -1.84
C THR A 420 9.37 22.69 -0.93
N SER A 421 8.23 23.06 -1.49
CA SER A 421 7.06 23.66 -0.80
C SER A 421 5.85 22.71 -0.79
N ASP A 422 4.72 23.17 -0.25
CA ASP A 422 3.39 22.64 -0.60
C ASP A 422 3.16 22.72 -2.13
N PRO A 423 2.25 21.90 -2.70
CA PRO A 423 2.01 21.88 -4.14
C PRO A 423 1.57 23.23 -4.70
N GLU A 424 2.23 23.66 -5.77
CA GLU A 424 1.88 24.85 -6.56
C GLU A 424 1.51 24.44 -8.00
N ASP A 425 2.35 23.65 -8.67
CA ASP A 425 2.08 23.13 -10.02
C ASP A 425 1.66 21.64 -9.96
N ILE A 426 0.62 21.25 -10.71
CA ILE A 426 0.24 19.85 -10.98
C ILE A 426 0.33 19.56 -12.49
N CYS A 427 0.91 18.42 -12.87
CA CYS A 427 1.18 18.07 -14.27
C CYS A 427 0.98 16.58 -14.59
N PHE A 428 0.61 16.26 -15.83
CA PHE A 428 0.59 14.87 -16.32
C PHE A 428 2.01 14.36 -16.63
N CYS A 429 2.37 13.22 -16.02
CA CYS A 429 3.70 12.63 -16.08
C CYS A 429 3.71 11.25 -16.77
N ASP A 430 4.89 10.78 -17.18
CA ASP A 430 5.11 9.41 -17.63
C ASP A 430 5.93 8.68 -16.55
N PRO A 431 5.44 7.58 -15.93
CA PRO A 431 6.15 6.87 -14.88
C PRO A 431 7.49 6.25 -15.33
N HIS A 432 7.79 6.23 -16.63
CA HIS A 432 9.08 5.82 -17.17
C HIS A 432 10.06 6.98 -17.39
N THR A 433 9.67 8.24 -17.11
CA THR A 433 10.55 9.41 -17.24
C THR A 433 10.49 10.34 -16.03
N THR A 434 11.63 10.86 -15.58
CA THR A 434 11.73 11.76 -14.42
C THR A 434 11.49 13.24 -14.75
N THR A 435 11.12 13.57 -15.99
CA THR A 435 11.04 14.94 -16.49
C THR A 435 9.63 15.31 -16.95
N CYS A 436 8.90 16.05 -16.12
CA CYS A 436 7.60 16.58 -16.50
C CYS A 436 7.75 17.80 -17.43
N ASN A 437 7.04 17.79 -18.55
CA ASN A 437 7.19 18.79 -19.60
C ASN A 437 6.05 19.82 -19.48
N LYS A 438 6.30 21.13 -19.37
CA LYS A 438 5.24 22.13 -19.04
C LYS A 438 4.05 22.17 -20.01
N LYS A 439 4.18 21.62 -21.23
CA LYS A 439 3.04 21.42 -22.16
C LYS A 439 2.02 20.36 -21.69
N ASN A 440 2.42 19.44 -20.82
CA ASN A 440 1.58 18.39 -20.24
C ASN A 440 0.85 18.87 -18.96
N CYS A 441 0.91 20.16 -18.63
CA CYS A 441 0.33 20.72 -17.39
C CYS A 441 -0.97 21.52 -17.64
N ILE A 442 -1.64 21.33 -18.80
CA ILE A 442 -2.76 22.20 -19.20
C ILE A 442 -4.05 21.39 -19.42
N ALA A 443 -4.01 20.38 -20.29
CA ALA A 443 -5.20 19.65 -20.71
C ALA A 443 -4.89 18.19 -21.10
N ALA A 444 -5.81 17.29 -20.78
CA ALA A 444 -5.87 15.93 -21.32
C ALA A 444 -7.20 15.69 -22.05
N TYR A 445 -7.17 14.81 -23.05
CA TYR A 445 -8.32 14.41 -23.85
C TYR A 445 -8.53 12.89 -23.76
N ALA A 446 -9.72 12.46 -23.32
CA ALA A 446 -10.07 11.04 -23.20
C ALA A 446 -11.39 10.70 -23.91
N GLN A 447 -11.56 9.41 -24.21
CA GLN A 447 -12.83 8.86 -24.72
C GLN A 447 -13.15 7.62 -23.89
N ILE A 448 -14.31 7.60 -23.25
CA ILE A 448 -14.71 6.54 -22.31
C ILE A 448 -16.13 6.05 -22.58
N PHE A 449 -16.45 4.90 -22.01
CA PHE A 449 -17.81 4.36 -21.94
C PHE A 449 -18.41 4.58 -20.53
N PRO A 450 -19.74 4.64 -20.36
CA PRO A 450 -20.39 4.70 -19.05
C PRO A 450 -19.87 3.63 -18.07
N GLY A 451 -19.48 4.05 -16.87
CA GLY A 451 -18.90 3.17 -15.84
C GLY A 451 -17.44 2.78 -16.04
N GLN A 452 -16.76 3.29 -17.08
CA GLN A 452 -15.31 3.11 -17.27
C GLN A 452 -14.53 4.16 -16.47
N ALA A 453 -13.45 3.74 -15.80
CA ALA A 453 -12.55 4.64 -15.09
C ALA A 453 -11.70 5.49 -16.06
N LEU A 454 -11.68 6.80 -15.80
CA LEU A 454 -10.63 7.71 -16.27
C LEU A 454 -9.33 7.37 -15.51
N LYS A 455 -8.20 7.31 -16.22
CA LYS A 455 -6.89 6.92 -15.69
C LYS A 455 -5.81 7.87 -16.15
N PHE A 456 -5.15 8.57 -15.22
CA PHE A 456 -4.11 9.56 -15.51
C PHE A 456 -2.95 9.46 -14.52
N ASN A 457 -1.71 9.51 -15.02
CA ASN A 457 -0.54 9.65 -14.19
C ASN A 457 -0.25 11.14 -13.95
N VAL A 458 -0.17 11.56 -12.69
CA VAL A 458 0.15 12.94 -12.29
C VAL A 458 1.33 13.00 -11.34
N ALA A 459 2.01 14.15 -11.31
CA ALA A 459 3.01 14.50 -10.32
C ALA A 459 2.75 15.93 -9.83
N LEU A 460 3.05 16.16 -8.55
CA LEU A 460 2.92 17.45 -7.88
C LEU A 460 4.29 18.11 -7.73
N PHE A 461 4.32 19.43 -7.82
CA PHE A 461 5.55 20.22 -7.74
C PHE A 461 5.36 21.46 -6.88
N GLY A 462 6.31 21.67 -5.98
CA GLY A 462 6.50 22.90 -5.23
C GLY A 462 7.70 23.69 -5.74
N TYR A 463 8.10 24.71 -4.98
CA TYR A 463 9.30 25.50 -5.21
C TYR A 463 10.39 25.13 -4.19
N ASP A 464 11.61 24.88 -4.69
CA ASP A 464 12.81 24.83 -3.86
C ASP A 464 13.18 26.22 -3.33
N TYR A 465 14.16 26.31 -2.42
CA TYR A 465 14.61 27.59 -1.86
C TYR A 465 14.94 28.65 -2.92
N LEU A 466 15.50 28.23 -4.06
CA LEU A 466 15.92 29.08 -5.17
C LEU A 466 14.80 29.32 -6.20
N LYS A 467 13.55 29.00 -5.86
CA LYS A 467 12.36 29.11 -6.72
C LYS A 467 12.44 28.26 -8.00
N SER A 468 13.22 27.17 -7.96
CA SER A 468 13.21 26.12 -8.98
C SER A 468 12.11 25.10 -8.68
N GLN A 469 11.52 24.52 -9.71
CA GLN A 469 10.40 23.60 -9.56
C GLN A 469 10.88 22.20 -9.11
N ALA A 470 10.42 21.76 -7.93
CA ALA A 470 10.87 20.53 -7.28
C ALA A 470 9.67 19.59 -6.99
N PRO A 471 9.79 18.26 -7.18
CA PRO A 471 8.72 17.32 -6.84
C PRO A 471 8.32 17.42 -5.37
N THR A 472 7.02 17.39 -5.09
CA THR A 472 6.45 17.44 -3.73
C THR A 472 5.25 16.52 -3.64
N ASP A 473 4.73 16.28 -2.44
CA ASP A 473 3.52 15.49 -2.19
C ASP A 473 2.37 16.37 -1.69
N GLY A 474 1.14 15.87 -1.84
CA GLY A 474 -0.05 16.62 -1.42
C GLY A 474 -1.36 15.97 -1.82
N THR A 475 -2.45 16.66 -1.52
CA THR A 475 -3.81 16.20 -1.81
C THR A 475 -4.28 16.74 -3.15
N VAL A 476 -4.90 15.88 -3.96
CA VAL A 476 -5.44 16.20 -5.28
C VAL A 476 -6.95 15.98 -5.26
N ASP A 477 -7.68 17.04 -5.58
CA ASP A 477 -9.13 17.07 -5.66
C ASP A 477 -9.60 17.06 -7.12
N ILE A 478 -10.66 16.29 -7.39
CA ILE A 478 -11.29 16.19 -8.71
C ILE A 478 -12.66 16.87 -8.62
N PHE A 479 -12.89 17.89 -9.44
CA PHE A 479 -14.12 18.67 -9.44
C PHE A 479 -14.87 18.61 -10.77
N ASN A 480 -16.20 18.69 -10.71
CA ASN A 480 -17.02 18.87 -11.89
C ASN A 480 -17.03 20.34 -12.35
N HIS A 481 -16.58 20.61 -13.58
CA HIS A 481 -16.45 21.96 -14.11
C HIS A 481 -17.79 22.72 -14.25
N ILE A 482 -18.92 22.00 -14.39
CA ILE A 482 -20.23 22.61 -14.64
C ILE A 482 -20.88 23.14 -13.36
N ASN A 483 -20.66 22.47 -12.23
CA ASN A 483 -21.39 22.74 -10.98
C ASN A 483 -20.52 22.74 -9.71
N GLY A 484 -19.19 22.66 -9.83
CA GLY A 484 -18.23 22.91 -8.74
C GLY A 484 -18.22 21.88 -7.60
N PHE A 485 -18.93 20.76 -7.73
CA PHE A 485 -18.93 19.71 -6.72
C PHE A 485 -17.63 18.90 -6.75
N LEU A 486 -17.06 18.68 -5.56
CA LEU A 486 -15.99 17.70 -5.34
C LEU A 486 -16.52 16.30 -5.65
N LEU A 487 -15.82 15.60 -6.55
CA LEU A 487 -16.16 14.25 -7.03
C LEU A 487 -15.33 13.16 -6.36
N ASN A 488 -14.06 13.46 -6.07
CA ASN A 488 -13.10 12.55 -5.44
C ASN A 488 -11.93 13.35 -4.86
N GLN A 489 -11.25 12.78 -3.86
CA GLN A 489 -10.06 13.34 -3.23
C GLN A 489 -9.01 12.22 -3.06
N THR A 490 -7.78 12.45 -3.51
CA THR A 490 -6.69 11.46 -3.51
C THR A 490 -5.35 12.10 -3.14
N HIS A 491 -4.63 11.55 -2.17
CA HIS A 491 -3.26 11.98 -1.86
C HIS A 491 -2.25 11.38 -2.85
N ILE A 492 -1.32 12.20 -3.31
CA ILE A 492 -0.30 11.87 -4.32
C ILE A 492 1.09 12.14 -3.72
N PRO A 493 2.02 11.16 -3.74
CA PRO A 493 3.38 11.32 -3.24
C PRO A 493 4.24 12.17 -4.20
N SER A 494 5.49 12.45 -3.79
CA SER A 494 6.52 13.17 -4.57
C SER A 494 7.05 12.43 -5.82
N THR A 495 6.29 11.46 -6.34
CA THR A 495 6.61 10.65 -7.52
C THR A 495 5.39 10.46 -8.42
N CYS A 496 5.65 10.30 -9.73
CA CYS A 496 4.62 10.12 -10.75
C CYS A 496 3.68 8.95 -10.41
N SER A 497 2.39 9.26 -10.17
CA SER A 497 1.42 8.34 -9.58
C SER A 497 0.10 8.32 -10.33
N LEU A 498 -0.56 7.15 -10.35
CA LEU A 498 -1.79 6.91 -11.09
C LEU A 498 -3.03 7.31 -10.29
N ILE A 499 -3.81 8.27 -10.81
CA ILE A 499 -5.18 8.55 -10.37
C ILE A 499 -6.15 7.75 -11.24
N GLU A 500 -7.10 7.09 -10.59
CA GLU A 500 -8.27 6.47 -11.24
C GLU A 500 -9.57 7.07 -10.68
N TYR A 501 -10.50 7.45 -11.57
CA TYR A 501 -11.83 7.94 -11.18
C TYR A 501 -12.91 7.48 -12.17
N THR A 502 -14.00 6.91 -11.68
CA THR A 502 -15.12 6.42 -12.51
C THR A 502 -16.29 7.40 -12.50
N PRO A 503 -16.59 8.10 -13.61
CA PRO A 503 -17.71 9.03 -13.68
C PRO A 503 -19.06 8.30 -13.63
N GLN A 504 -19.94 8.66 -12.69
CA GLN A 504 -21.33 8.16 -12.64
C GLN A 504 -22.22 8.93 -13.64
N LEU A 505 -21.90 8.84 -14.93
CA LEU A 505 -22.55 9.58 -16.01
C LEU A 505 -23.36 8.66 -16.93
N THR A 506 -24.68 8.83 -16.92
CA THR A 506 -25.62 8.21 -17.88
C THR A 506 -25.80 9.01 -19.17
N GLN A 507 -25.36 10.28 -19.19
CA GLN A 507 -25.57 11.20 -20.32
C GLN A 507 -24.41 11.12 -21.31
N LEU A 508 -24.70 10.65 -22.52
CA LEU A 508 -23.79 10.66 -23.66
C LEU A 508 -23.39 12.09 -24.05
N GLY A 509 -22.15 12.27 -24.52
CA GLY A 509 -21.67 13.57 -25.01
C GLY A 509 -20.36 14.02 -24.38
N TYR A 510 -20.08 15.31 -24.51
CA TYR A 510 -18.85 15.96 -24.06
C TYR A 510 -18.98 16.45 -22.61
N HIS A 511 -18.04 16.07 -21.77
CA HIS A 511 -17.96 16.46 -20.37
C HIS A 511 -16.58 17.04 -20.05
N THR A 512 -16.47 17.76 -18.94
CA THR A 512 -15.22 18.41 -18.52
C THR A 512 -15.13 18.39 -17.02
N TYR A 513 -14.02 17.89 -16.50
CA TYR A 513 -13.63 18.01 -15.09
C TYR A 513 -12.35 18.83 -14.98
N TYR A 514 -12.08 19.35 -13.80
CA TYR A 514 -10.77 19.89 -13.46
C TYR A 514 -10.19 19.13 -12.26
N ILE A 515 -8.88 18.92 -12.30
CA ILE A 515 -8.10 18.27 -11.25
C ILE A 515 -7.17 19.34 -10.69
N THR A 516 -7.16 19.51 -9.37
CA THR A 516 -6.44 20.60 -8.70
C THR A 516 -5.79 20.11 -7.41
N SER A 517 -4.72 20.78 -6.99
CA SER A 517 -3.98 20.49 -5.76
C SER A 517 -3.44 21.73 -5.06
N SER A 518 -3.71 22.91 -5.61
CA SER A 518 -3.07 24.19 -5.28
C SER A 518 -4.02 25.35 -5.58
N MET A 519 -3.63 26.59 -5.27
CA MET A 519 -4.44 27.77 -5.58
C MET A 519 -4.15 28.39 -6.96
N THR A 520 -3.23 27.81 -7.75
CA THR A 520 -2.55 28.52 -8.84
C THR A 520 -2.67 27.88 -10.23
N GLN A 521 -2.79 26.56 -10.37
CA GLN A 521 -2.95 25.92 -11.68
C GLN A 521 -3.80 24.63 -11.66
N ASP A 522 -4.93 24.66 -12.37
CA ASP A 522 -5.82 23.51 -12.60
C ASP A 522 -5.43 22.70 -13.86
N LEU A 523 -5.56 21.37 -13.79
CA LEU A 523 -5.53 20.48 -14.96
C LEU A 523 -6.95 20.24 -15.51
N HIS A 524 -7.20 20.62 -16.75
CA HIS A 524 -8.49 20.32 -17.39
C HIS A 524 -8.50 18.92 -18.03
N VAL A 525 -9.46 18.09 -17.62
CA VAL A 525 -9.74 16.78 -18.23
C VAL A 525 -10.99 16.91 -19.08
N PHE A 526 -10.79 16.93 -20.39
CA PHE A 526 -11.85 16.92 -21.40
C PHE A 526 -12.12 15.48 -21.83
N PHE A 527 -13.36 15.02 -21.75
CA PHE A 527 -13.67 13.65 -22.14
C PHE A 527 -15.05 13.49 -22.78
N THR A 528 -15.14 12.56 -23.72
CA THR A 528 -16.41 12.22 -24.39
C THR A 528 -16.89 10.86 -23.93
N VAL A 529 -18.11 10.82 -23.38
CA VAL A 529 -18.82 9.58 -23.03
C VAL A 529 -19.52 9.05 -24.29
N LYS A 530 -19.07 7.90 -24.77
CA LYS A 530 -19.62 7.18 -25.94
C LYS A 530 -20.73 6.21 -25.55
N GLU A 531 -21.51 5.79 -26.53
CA GLU A 531 -22.40 4.64 -26.41
C GLU A 531 -21.63 3.36 -26.03
N CYS A 532 -22.25 2.45 -25.28
CA CYS A 532 -21.61 1.20 -24.85
C CYS A 532 -21.15 0.35 -26.06
N PRO A 533 -19.98 -0.30 -25.98
CA PRO A 533 -19.43 -1.11 -27.07
C PRO A 533 -20.25 -2.39 -27.30
N ILE A 534 -20.05 -3.03 -28.45
CA ILE A 534 -20.82 -4.23 -28.83
C ILE A 534 -20.59 -5.34 -27.81
N GLY A 535 -21.68 -5.98 -27.38
CA GLY A 535 -21.68 -6.96 -26.29
C GLY A 535 -22.05 -6.38 -24.92
N PHE A 536 -22.04 -5.05 -24.76
CA PHE A 536 -22.45 -4.34 -23.55
C PHE A 536 -23.77 -3.57 -23.76
N ARG A 537 -24.44 -3.17 -22.67
CA ARG A 537 -25.63 -2.31 -22.66
C ARG A 537 -25.56 -1.37 -21.45
N LEU A 538 -26.01 -0.12 -21.59
CA LEU A 538 -26.14 0.79 -20.46
C LEU A 538 -27.19 0.25 -19.48
N ASP A 539 -26.80 0.10 -18.21
CA ASP A 539 -27.72 -0.08 -17.10
C ASP A 539 -28.01 1.29 -16.47
N ASN A 540 -29.24 1.79 -16.70
CA ASN A 540 -29.69 3.07 -16.18
C ASN A 540 -29.78 3.12 -14.64
N SER A 541 -29.78 1.96 -13.95
CA SER A 541 -29.78 1.88 -12.48
C SER A 541 -28.38 1.92 -11.87
N GLN A 542 -27.37 1.46 -12.60
CA GLN A 542 -25.96 1.42 -12.16
C GLN A 542 -25.10 2.54 -12.77
N GLY A 543 -25.58 3.20 -13.82
CA GLY A 543 -24.81 4.21 -14.56
C GLY A 543 -23.64 3.65 -15.37
N SER A 544 -23.65 2.35 -15.67
CA SER A 544 -22.52 1.60 -16.20
C SER A 544 -22.91 0.71 -17.38
N CYS A 545 -21.99 0.46 -18.30
CA CYS A 545 -22.14 -0.54 -19.35
C CYS A 545 -21.98 -1.96 -18.78
N THR A 546 -23.09 -2.68 -18.59
CA THR A 546 -23.13 -4.09 -18.15
C THR A 546 -23.26 -5.04 -19.35
N CYS A 547 -23.27 -6.37 -19.13
CA CYS A 547 -23.45 -7.33 -20.23
C CYS A 547 -24.77 -7.09 -21.00
N SER A 548 -24.69 -7.07 -22.34
CA SER A 548 -25.87 -6.98 -23.19
C SER A 548 -26.79 -8.19 -23.04
N GLN A 549 -28.06 -8.02 -23.43
CA GLN A 549 -29.07 -9.09 -23.34
C GLN A 549 -28.69 -10.36 -24.11
N SER A 550 -27.91 -10.22 -25.19
CA SER A 550 -27.42 -11.34 -26.00
C SER A 550 -26.27 -12.11 -25.35
N ILE A 551 -25.58 -11.53 -24.37
CA ILE A 551 -24.42 -12.13 -23.68
C ILE A 551 -24.79 -12.59 -22.25
N SER A 552 -25.68 -11.87 -21.58
CA SER A 552 -26.08 -12.12 -20.19
C SER A 552 -26.64 -13.53 -19.95
N ARG A 553 -25.92 -14.32 -19.15
CA ARG A 553 -26.27 -15.64 -18.60
C ARG A 553 -25.66 -15.73 -17.19
N GLU A 554 -26.15 -16.61 -16.32
CA GLU A 554 -25.69 -16.73 -14.91
C GLU A 554 -24.18 -16.94 -14.76
N ASN A 555 -23.55 -17.63 -15.71
CA ASN A 555 -22.10 -17.93 -15.71
C ASN A 555 -21.25 -16.93 -16.53
N VAL A 556 -21.76 -15.73 -16.85
CA VAL A 556 -21.06 -14.74 -17.70
C VAL A 556 -20.97 -13.37 -17.00
N THR A 557 -19.77 -12.80 -16.97
CA THR A 557 -19.50 -11.45 -16.45
C THR A 557 -18.74 -10.61 -17.48
N CYS A 558 -18.93 -9.29 -17.45
CA CYS A 558 -18.33 -8.35 -18.40
C CYS A 558 -17.72 -7.16 -17.63
N ASP A 559 -16.47 -6.80 -17.91
CA ASP A 559 -15.81 -5.61 -17.37
C ASP A 559 -15.57 -4.58 -18.46
N ILE A 560 -16.15 -3.39 -18.28
CA ILE A 560 -16.03 -2.25 -19.20
C ILE A 560 -14.64 -1.60 -19.15
N ASN A 561 -13.88 -1.75 -18.07
CA ASN A 561 -12.57 -1.12 -17.91
C ASN A 561 -11.50 -1.76 -18.82
N SER A 562 -11.51 -3.09 -18.89
CA SER A 562 -10.62 -3.87 -19.74
C SER A 562 -11.24 -4.29 -21.08
N LEU A 563 -12.55 -4.11 -21.28
CA LEU A 563 -13.35 -4.67 -22.38
C LEU A 563 -13.32 -6.21 -22.43
N ASN A 564 -13.17 -6.82 -21.25
CA ASN A 564 -13.11 -8.27 -21.09
C ASN A 564 -14.51 -8.85 -20.84
N ILE A 565 -14.73 -10.05 -21.36
CA ILE A 565 -15.86 -10.91 -21.03
C ILE A 565 -15.28 -12.19 -20.44
N THR A 566 -15.81 -12.64 -19.31
CA THR A 566 -15.42 -13.88 -18.65
C THR A 566 -16.62 -14.82 -18.63
N HIS A 567 -16.44 -16.07 -19.03
CA HIS A 567 -17.47 -17.10 -18.90
C HIS A 567 -16.94 -18.37 -18.21
N ASN A 568 -17.85 -19.18 -17.67
CA ASN A 568 -17.55 -20.47 -17.06
C ASN A 568 -18.41 -21.58 -17.68
N GLY A 569 -17.80 -22.76 -17.92
CA GLY A 569 -18.44 -23.89 -18.59
C GLY A 569 -18.42 -23.84 -20.12
N LEU A 570 -18.99 -24.87 -20.74
CA LEU A 570 -18.99 -25.15 -22.19
C LEU A 570 -19.88 -24.18 -22.98
N LEU A 571 -19.40 -22.95 -23.17
CA LEU A 571 -20.08 -21.88 -23.87
C LEU A 571 -19.16 -21.32 -24.97
N TRP A 572 -19.74 -20.78 -26.05
CA TRP A 572 -19.02 -19.93 -27.01
C TRP A 572 -19.78 -18.64 -27.29
N ILE A 573 -19.09 -17.52 -27.10
CA ILE A 573 -19.60 -16.17 -27.33
C ILE A 573 -18.77 -15.51 -28.44
N GLY A 574 -19.42 -14.99 -29.47
CA GLY A 574 -18.71 -14.30 -30.55
C GLY A 574 -19.65 -13.73 -31.61
N THR A 575 -19.08 -13.11 -32.64
CA THR A 575 -19.86 -12.48 -33.72
C THR A 575 -20.13 -13.45 -34.87
N TYR A 576 -21.16 -13.17 -35.67
CA TYR A 576 -21.46 -13.98 -36.85
C TYR A 576 -20.35 -13.95 -37.91
N HIS A 577 -19.75 -12.77 -38.16
CA HIS A 577 -18.68 -12.60 -39.16
C HIS A 577 -17.28 -12.68 -38.52
N THR A 578 -16.76 -13.90 -38.36
CA THR A 578 -15.42 -14.15 -37.80
C THR A 578 -14.29 -14.07 -38.84
N SER A 579 -14.59 -13.79 -40.11
CA SER A 579 -13.62 -13.81 -41.23
C SER A 579 -13.07 -12.44 -41.64
N THR A 580 -13.30 -11.42 -40.82
CA THR A 580 -12.83 -10.05 -40.98
C THR A 580 -12.46 -9.51 -39.59
N PRO A 581 -11.34 -8.78 -39.42
CA PRO A 581 -10.96 -8.23 -38.12
C PRO A 581 -12.08 -7.30 -37.61
N PHE A 582 -12.71 -7.72 -36.52
CA PHE A 582 -13.87 -7.05 -35.93
C PHE A 582 -13.42 -5.98 -34.94
N ASN A 583 -14.04 -4.79 -34.98
CA ASN A 583 -13.76 -3.71 -34.05
C ASN A 583 -14.93 -3.54 -33.06
N ALA A 584 -14.86 -4.21 -31.90
CA ALA A 584 -15.88 -4.11 -30.86
C ALA A 584 -16.03 -2.69 -30.25
N ASN A 585 -15.07 -1.79 -30.52
CA ASN A 585 -15.09 -0.40 -30.03
C ASN A 585 -16.01 0.53 -30.85
N GLU A 586 -16.61 0.04 -31.95
CA GLU A 586 -17.59 0.77 -32.77
C GLU A 586 -19.01 0.27 -32.48
N THR A 587 -20.00 1.17 -32.43
CA THR A 587 -21.42 0.80 -32.33
C THR A 587 -21.99 0.43 -33.69
N ASN A 588 -21.75 -0.82 -34.12
CA ASN A 588 -22.39 -1.42 -35.29
C ASN A 588 -23.69 -2.16 -34.90
N PRO A 589 -24.89 -1.59 -35.19
CA PRO A 589 -26.17 -2.18 -34.77
C PRO A 589 -26.54 -3.48 -35.50
N ASN A 590 -25.79 -3.86 -36.55
CA ASN A 590 -26.02 -5.08 -37.32
C ASN A 590 -25.15 -6.26 -36.86
N ALA A 591 -24.36 -6.10 -35.79
CA ALA A 591 -23.49 -7.15 -35.26
C ALA A 591 -24.29 -8.24 -34.51
N CYS A 592 -24.67 -9.30 -35.23
CA CYS A 592 -25.27 -10.49 -34.64
C CYS A 592 -24.24 -11.20 -33.73
N ILE A 593 -24.54 -11.25 -32.43
CA ILE A 593 -23.80 -12.00 -31.41
C ILE A 593 -24.43 -13.39 -31.27
N ILE A 594 -23.58 -14.42 -31.30
CA ILE A 594 -23.88 -15.81 -31.00
C ILE A 594 -23.42 -16.06 -29.56
N ASN A 595 -24.25 -16.71 -28.75
CA ASN A 595 -23.99 -17.05 -27.35
C ASN A 595 -24.64 -18.41 -27.06
N GLU A 596 -23.92 -19.49 -27.36
CA GLU A 596 -24.47 -20.84 -27.53
C GLU A 596 -23.61 -21.89 -26.84
N ASP A 597 -24.23 -23.01 -26.49
CA ASP A 597 -23.60 -24.09 -25.73
C ASP A 597 -22.63 -24.88 -26.62
N CYS A 598 -21.35 -24.96 -26.22
CA CYS A 598 -20.26 -25.42 -27.05
C CYS A 598 -19.77 -26.81 -26.64
N LEU A 599 -20.45 -27.84 -27.13
CA LEU A 599 -20.20 -29.25 -26.80
C LEU A 599 -18.82 -29.80 -27.21
N LEU A 600 -18.08 -29.10 -28.09
CA LEU A 600 -16.87 -29.61 -28.73
C LEU A 600 -15.80 -28.51 -28.86
N TYR A 601 -14.60 -28.78 -28.36
CA TYR A 601 -13.38 -27.96 -28.48
C TYR A 601 -13.39 -26.54 -27.89
N CYS A 602 -14.43 -26.13 -27.15
CA CYS A 602 -14.33 -25.00 -26.23
C CYS A 602 -13.66 -25.41 -24.91
N SER A 603 -13.06 -24.43 -24.21
CA SER A 603 -12.55 -24.62 -22.84
C SER A 603 -13.70 -24.85 -21.85
N PRO A 604 -13.66 -25.90 -21.01
CA PRO A 604 -14.60 -26.07 -19.91
C PRO A 604 -14.25 -25.24 -18.67
N ASN A 605 -13.01 -24.73 -18.60
CA ASN A 605 -12.50 -23.93 -17.48
C ASN A 605 -12.91 -22.46 -17.65
N PRO A 606 -13.09 -21.71 -16.54
CA PRO A 606 -13.37 -20.28 -16.60
C PRO A 606 -12.24 -19.54 -17.31
N LEU A 607 -12.60 -18.69 -18.27
CA LEU A 607 -11.66 -17.96 -19.12
C LEU A 607 -12.13 -16.53 -19.36
N THR A 608 -11.17 -15.62 -19.55
CA THR A 608 -11.40 -14.22 -19.87
C THR A 608 -10.91 -13.93 -21.28
N PHE A 609 -11.76 -13.34 -22.12
CA PHE A 609 -11.45 -12.99 -23.51
C PHE A 609 -11.98 -11.60 -23.89
N LYS A 610 -11.67 -11.13 -25.09
CA LYS A 610 -12.25 -9.90 -25.67
C LYS A 610 -13.02 -10.23 -26.93
N LEU A 611 -14.07 -9.46 -27.24
CA LEU A 611 -14.91 -9.73 -28.42
C LEU A 611 -14.17 -9.55 -29.77
N ASN A 612 -12.95 -8.97 -29.77
CA ASN A 612 -12.02 -8.93 -30.91
C ASN A 612 -11.16 -10.20 -31.05
N ASP A 613 -11.00 -11.01 -30.00
CA ASP A 613 -10.20 -12.24 -29.97
C ASP A 613 -11.01 -13.38 -29.33
N THR A 614 -11.96 -13.91 -30.11
CA THR A 614 -12.83 -15.01 -29.69
C THR A 614 -12.15 -16.37 -29.70
N ASP A 615 -10.97 -16.50 -30.31
CA ASP A 615 -10.28 -17.78 -30.53
C ASP A 615 -9.67 -18.32 -29.23
N THR A 616 -9.42 -17.45 -28.26
CA THR A 616 -9.02 -17.78 -26.87
C THR A 616 -10.00 -18.70 -26.12
N GLN A 617 -11.27 -18.77 -26.53
CA GLN A 617 -12.26 -19.70 -25.99
C GLN A 617 -12.00 -21.18 -26.36
N CYS A 618 -11.11 -21.44 -27.32
CA CYS A 618 -10.93 -22.73 -27.98
C CYS A 618 -9.65 -23.48 -27.57
N VAL A 619 -9.73 -24.82 -27.49
CA VAL A 619 -8.59 -25.73 -27.21
C VAL A 619 -8.05 -26.41 -28.49
N ASP A 620 -6.97 -27.21 -28.39
CA ASP A 620 -6.38 -27.98 -29.50
C ASP A 620 -6.03 -27.16 -30.78
N ASN A 621 -5.67 -25.88 -30.61
CA ASN A 621 -5.43 -24.88 -31.67
C ASN A 621 -6.65 -24.67 -32.60
N ARG A 622 -7.86 -24.93 -32.10
CA ARG A 622 -9.11 -24.52 -32.73
C ARG A 622 -9.34 -23.01 -32.59
N GLY A 623 -10.26 -22.51 -33.40
CA GLY A 623 -10.67 -21.11 -33.44
C GLY A 623 -11.90 -20.90 -34.31
N HIS A 624 -12.21 -19.62 -34.52
CA HIS A 624 -13.36 -19.11 -35.24
C HIS A 624 -14.70 -19.58 -34.62
N ARG A 625 -15.80 -19.43 -35.36
CA ARG A 625 -17.18 -19.72 -34.90
C ARG A 625 -17.27 -21.10 -34.24
N MET A 626 -17.64 -21.11 -32.95
CA MET A 626 -17.83 -22.32 -32.12
C MET A 626 -16.63 -23.30 -32.16
N CYS A 627 -15.40 -22.79 -32.30
CA CYS A 627 -14.17 -23.60 -32.40
C CYS A 627 -14.19 -24.62 -33.57
N GLY A 628 -15.03 -24.38 -34.58
CA GLY A 628 -15.27 -25.30 -35.70
C GLY A 628 -14.10 -25.46 -36.66
N SER A 629 -13.17 -24.49 -36.68
CA SER A 629 -12.02 -24.42 -37.59
C SER A 629 -10.69 -24.44 -36.84
N CYS A 630 -9.58 -24.59 -37.57
CA CYS A 630 -8.25 -24.26 -37.06
C CYS A 630 -8.02 -22.74 -37.06
N ARG A 631 -7.16 -22.24 -36.16
CA ARG A 631 -6.67 -20.85 -36.22
C ARG A 631 -5.82 -20.61 -37.47
N GLU A 632 -5.62 -19.35 -37.85
CA GLU A 632 -4.76 -18.99 -38.98
C GLU A 632 -3.33 -19.56 -38.81
N GLY A 633 -2.76 -20.06 -39.90
CA GLY A 633 -1.45 -20.76 -39.89
C GLY A 633 -1.50 -22.22 -39.39
N TYR A 634 -2.62 -22.69 -38.85
CA TYR A 634 -2.81 -24.09 -38.46
C TYR A 634 -3.70 -24.85 -39.46
N SER A 635 -3.51 -26.15 -39.54
CA SER A 635 -4.23 -27.08 -40.44
C SER A 635 -4.75 -28.27 -39.63
N LEU A 636 -5.85 -28.88 -40.09
CA LEU A 636 -6.42 -30.04 -39.42
C LEU A 636 -5.46 -31.23 -39.55
N LEU A 637 -5.25 -31.98 -38.47
CA LEU A 637 -4.42 -33.18 -38.51
C LEU A 637 -5.18 -34.38 -39.09
N MET A 638 -4.48 -35.18 -39.89
CA MET A 638 -4.93 -36.51 -40.29
C MET A 638 -4.88 -37.43 -39.06
N GLY A 639 -5.87 -38.29 -38.87
CA GLY A 639 -5.93 -39.24 -37.74
C GLY A 639 -6.66 -38.76 -36.48
N SER A 640 -6.64 -37.44 -36.18
CA SER A 640 -7.40 -36.83 -35.06
C SER A 640 -8.13 -35.56 -35.50
N ASN A 641 -8.81 -34.86 -34.59
CA ASN A 641 -9.53 -33.60 -34.90
C ASN A 641 -8.80 -32.33 -34.42
N LYS A 642 -7.52 -32.45 -34.01
CA LYS A 642 -6.68 -31.35 -33.54
C LYS A 642 -6.08 -30.56 -34.69
N CYS A 643 -5.61 -29.35 -34.41
CA CYS A 643 -4.96 -28.48 -35.38
C CYS A 643 -3.46 -28.32 -35.11
N GLY A 644 -2.64 -28.39 -36.16
CA GLY A 644 -1.17 -28.29 -36.11
C GLY A 644 -0.58 -27.58 -37.33
N GLN A 645 0.70 -27.24 -37.28
CA GLN A 645 1.40 -26.50 -38.33
C GLN A 645 2.16 -27.43 -39.27
N CYS A 646 1.88 -27.42 -40.59
CA CYS A 646 2.55 -28.31 -41.53
C CYS A 646 3.84 -27.66 -42.06
N HIS A 647 4.99 -28.14 -41.58
CA HIS A 647 6.28 -27.47 -41.79
C HIS A 647 6.99 -27.80 -43.11
N ASN A 648 6.56 -28.81 -43.88
CA ASN A 648 7.23 -29.25 -45.12
C ASN A 648 6.25 -29.93 -46.08
N ASN A 649 6.42 -29.72 -47.40
CA ASN A 649 5.64 -30.44 -48.43
C ASN A 649 6.21 -31.83 -48.75
N TYR A 650 7.51 -32.06 -48.53
CA TYR A 650 8.16 -33.35 -48.84
C TYR A 650 7.67 -34.51 -47.96
N THR A 651 7.18 -34.25 -46.75
CA THR A 651 6.61 -35.27 -45.86
C THR A 651 5.34 -35.88 -46.46
N MET A 652 4.48 -35.09 -47.12
CA MET A 652 3.29 -35.56 -47.83
C MET A 652 3.65 -36.67 -48.84
N ILE A 653 4.70 -36.45 -49.64
CA ILE A 653 5.17 -37.39 -50.66
C ILE A 653 5.72 -38.67 -50.02
N ALA A 654 6.51 -38.53 -48.95
CA ALA A 654 7.03 -39.67 -48.20
C ALA A 654 5.92 -40.54 -47.59
N TRP A 655 4.87 -39.90 -47.03
CA TRP A 655 3.70 -40.59 -46.52
C TRP A 655 2.92 -41.32 -47.63
N ILE A 656 2.64 -40.66 -48.77
CA ILE A 656 1.96 -41.28 -49.91
C ILE A 656 2.72 -42.53 -50.39
N ALA A 657 4.05 -42.45 -50.51
CA ALA A 657 4.89 -43.58 -50.91
C ALA A 657 4.82 -44.74 -49.88
N LEU A 658 4.89 -44.43 -48.59
CA LEU A 658 4.77 -45.42 -47.51
C LEU A 658 3.40 -46.11 -47.53
N PHE A 659 2.30 -45.37 -47.69
CA PHE A 659 0.95 -45.95 -47.72
C PHE A 659 0.65 -46.75 -48.98
N ALA A 660 1.26 -46.42 -50.13
CA ALA A 660 1.20 -47.27 -51.31
C ALA A 660 1.86 -48.65 -51.07
N VAL A 661 3.06 -48.67 -50.48
CA VAL A 661 3.76 -49.91 -50.14
C VAL A 661 2.99 -50.70 -49.08
N MET A 662 2.54 -50.04 -48.00
CA MET A 662 1.77 -50.70 -46.93
C MET A 662 0.42 -51.23 -47.40
N GLY A 663 -0.27 -50.53 -48.31
CA GLY A 663 -1.52 -51.00 -48.90
C GLY A 663 -1.33 -52.26 -49.76
N LEU A 664 -0.27 -52.33 -50.57
CA LEU A 664 0.08 -53.53 -51.32
C LEU A 664 0.42 -54.70 -50.39
N LEU A 665 1.21 -54.47 -49.33
CA LEU A 665 1.54 -55.48 -48.32
C LEU A 665 0.29 -55.98 -47.59
N LEU A 666 -0.65 -55.09 -47.24
CA LEU A 666 -1.92 -55.44 -46.60
C LEU A 666 -2.78 -56.36 -47.50
N VAL A 667 -2.89 -56.07 -48.79
CA VAL A 667 -3.63 -56.93 -49.73
C VAL A 667 -2.96 -58.30 -49.86
N VAL A 668 -1.63 -58.36 -49.95
CA VAL A 668 -0.89 -59.64 -49.98
C VAL A 668 -1.10 -60.42 -48.67
N LEU A 669 -1.06 -59.75 -47.52
CA LEU A 669 -1.28 -60.36 -46.20
C LEU A 669 -2.70 -60.93 -46.05
N LEU A 670 -3.73 -60.18 -46.46
CA LEU A 670 -5.12 -60.63 -46.40
C LEU A 670 -5.37 -61.86 -47.29
N ILE A 671 -4.73 -61.92 -48.46
CA ILE A 671 -4.78 -63.10 -49.35
C ILE A 671 -4.03 -64.28 -48.75
N ALA A 672 -2.82 -64.06 -48.20
CA ALA A 672 -2.00 -65.11 -47.61
C ALA A 672 -2.61 -65.73 -46.34
N LEU A 673 -3.30 -64.92 -45.51
CA LEU A 673 -4.00 -65.38 -44.32
C LEU A 673 -5.42 -65.91 -44.60
N ASN A 674 -5.92 -65.78 -45.84
CA ASN A 674 -7.29 -66.13 -46.22
C ASN A 674 -8.35 -65.58 -45.23
N LEU A 675 -8.19 -64.33 -44.81
CA LEU A 675 -9.08 -63.73 -43.81
C LEU A 675 -10.44 -63.43 -44.44
N THR A 676 -11.45 -64.21 -44.05
CA THR A 676 -12.83 -64.06 -44.53
C THR A 676 -13.75 -63.59 -43.40
N VAL A 677 -14.37 -62.42 -43.56
CA VAL A 677 -15.29 -61.82 -42.57
C VAL A 677 -16.57 -62.64 -42.35
N SER A 678 -16.80 -63.68 -43.17
CA SER A 678 -17.85 -64.69 -42.98
C SER A 678 -17.73 -65.52 -41.69
N VAL A 679 -16.59 -65.50 -40.98
CA VAL A 679 -16.47 -66.11 -39.65
C VAL A 679 -16.94 -65.12 -38.58
N GLY A 680 -18.08 -65.43 -37.95
CA GLY A 680 -18.88 -64.45 -37.19
C GLY A 680 -18.21 -63.74 -36.01
N THR A 681 -17.16 -64.32 -35.41
CA THR A 681 -16.39 -63.69 -34.32
C THR A 681 -15.66 -62.42 -34.78
N LEU A 682 -15.10 -62.43 -35.99
CA LEU A 682 -14.34 -61.30 -36.53
C LEU A 682 -15.27 -60.15 -36.95
N ASN A 683 -16.45 -60.47 -37.49
CA ASN A 683 -17.50 -59.48 -37.80
C ASN A 683 -17.90 -58.66 -36.56
N GLY A 684 -18.10 -59.30 -35.40
CA GLY A 684 -18.40 -58.61 -34.14
C GLY A 684 -17.30 -57.66 -33.68
N LEU A 685 -16.02 -58.06 -33.80
CA LEU A 685 -14.87 -57.20 -33.49
C LEU A 685 -14.84 -55.96 -34.41
N LEU A 686 -15.02 -56.16 -35.72
CA LEU A 686 -15.03 -55.06 -36.68
C LEU A 686 -16.19 -54.09 -36.41
N PHE A 687 -17.39 -54.59 -36.11
CA PHE A 687 -18.53 -53.73 -35.78
C PHE A 687 -18.26 -52.88 -34.53
N TYR A 688 -17.70 -53.47 -33.47
CA TYR A 688 -17.39 -52.74 -32.24
C TYR A 688 -16.28 -51.68 -32.45
N ALA A 689 -15.17 -52.04 -33.12
CA ALA A 689 -14.09 -51.10 -33.45
C ALA A 689 -14.59 -49.91 -34.28
N ASN A 690 -15.52 -50.15 -35.21
CA ASN A 690 -16.15 -49.11 -36.01
C ASN A 690 -17.00 -48.15 -35.18
N ILE A 691 -17.84 -48.65 -34.27
CA ILE A 691 -18.68 -47.83 -33.39
C ILE A 691 -17.82 -47.00 -32.42
N VAL A 692 -16.77 -47.58 -31.84
CA VAL A 692 -15.89 -46.85 -30.91
C VAL A 692 -15.14 -45.72 -31.61
N LYS A 693 -14.68 -45.91 -32.86
CA LYS A 693 -14.02 -44.84 -33.62
C LYS A 693 -14.99 -43.74 -34.07
N LEU A 694 -16.23 -44.09 -34.42
CA LEU A 694 -17.27 -43.13 -34.79
C LEU A 694 -17.64 -42.16 -33.65
N TYR A 695 -17.66 -42.66 -32.42
CA TYR A 695 -17.96 -41.88 -31.21
C TYR A 695 -16.71 -41.53 -30.37
N GLU A 696 -15.52 -41.57 -30.98
CA GLU A 696 -14.24 -41.28 -30.31
C GLU A 696 -14.22 -39.94 -29.55
N PRO A 697 -14.79 -38.82 -30.04
CA PRO A 697 -14.84 -37.56 -29.29
C PRO A 697 -15.62 -37.62 -27.98
N VAL A 698 -16.64 -38.48 -27.90
CA VAL A 698 -17.47 -38.66 -26.69
C VAL A 698 -16.76 -39.59 -25.71
N PHE A 699 -16.35 -40.77 -26.19
CA PHE A 699 -15.74 -41.81 -25.36
C PHE A 699 -14.30 -41.51 -24.92
N SER A 700 -13.54 -40.70 -25.66
CA SER A 700 -12.12 -40.39 -25.37
C SER A 700 -11.90 -39.00 -24.76
N SER A 701 -12.98 -38.33 -24.32
CA SER A 701 -12.95 -37.02 -23.65
C SER A 701 -12.08 -37.00 -22.38
N LYS A 702 -11.86 -38.16 -21.75
CA LYS A 702 -10.77 -38.42 -20.80
C LYS A 702 -9.81 -39.40 -21.46
N GLY A 703 -8.54 -39.01 -21.56
CA GLY A 703 -7.55 -39.59 -22.49
C GLY A 703 -7.53 -41.12 -22.53
N ALA A 704 -7.98 -41.67 -23.65
CA ALA A 704 -7.90 -43.10 -23.92
C ALA A 704 -6.44 -43.57 -24.01
N LEU A 705 -6.19 -44.85 -23.68
CA LEU A 705 -4.86 -45.47 -23.86
C LEU A 705 -4.44 -45.35 -25.33
N PRO A 706 -3.32 -44.67 -25.67
CA PRO A 706 -3.02 -44.29 -27.04
C PRO A 706 -2.82 -45.50 -27.97
N VAL A 707 -2.25 -46.58 -27.43
CA VAL A 707 -2.09 -47.87 -28.12
C VAL A 707 -3.44 -48.47 -28.54
N LEU A 708 -4.50 -48.29 -27.75
CA LEU A 708 -5.82 -48.86 -28.06
C LEU A 708 -6.52 -48.07 -29.18
N SER A 709 -6.47 -46.73 -29.17
CA SER A 709 -6.98 -45.91 -30.29
C SER A 709 -6.20 -46.17 -31.58
N GLN A 710 -4.88 -46.36 -31.51
CA GLN A 710 -4.05 -46.75 -32.67
C GLN A 710 -4.53 -48.08 -33.28
N VAL A 711 -4.68 -49.13 -32.48
CA VAL A 711 -5.15 -50.45 -32.95
C VAL A 711 -6.57 -50.38 -33.51
N ILE A 712 -7.49 -49.69 -32.83
CA ILE A 712 -8.88 -49.49 -33.33
C ILE A 712 -8.88 -48.72 -34.65
N SER A 713 -8.02 -47.72 -34.80
CA SER A 713 -7.89 -46.95 -36.03
C SER A 713 -7.40 -47.82 -37.20
N TRP A 714 -6.36 -48.63 -37.01
CA TRP A 714 -5.86 -49.54 -38.04
C TRP A 714 -6.89 -50.60 -38.46
N ILE A 715 -7.69 -51.11 -37.52
CA ILE A 715 -8.82 -52.03 -37.80
C ILE A 715 -9.86 -51.37 -38.73
N ASN A 716 -10.07 -50.06 -38.60
CA ASN A 716 -10.99 -49.28 -39.43
C ASN A 716 -10.33 -48.64 -40.68
N LEU A 717 -9.14 -49.12 -41.06
CA LEU A 717 -8.31 -48.61 -42.18
C LEU A 717 -7.94 -47.11 -42.07
N ASP A 718 -7.95 -46.54 -40.87
CA ASP A 718 -7.38 -45.22 -40.59
C ASP A 718 -5.86 -45.29 -40.36
N PHE A 719 -5.20 -44.15 -40.55
CA PHE A 719 -3.77 -43.95 -40.28
C PHE A 719 -3.38 -44.24 -38.81
N GLY A 720 -4.24 -43.88 -37.85
CA GLY A 720 -4.06 -44.17 -36.43
C GLY A 720 -3.04 -43.30 -35.67
N PHE A 721 -2.29 -42.44 -36.37
CA PHE A 721 -1.40 -41.44 -35.78
C PHE A 721 -1.65 -40.05 -36.39
N GLU A 722 -1.28 -39.00 -35.67
CA GLU A 722 -1.54 -37.61 -36.04
C GLU A 722 -0.53 -37.12 -37.11
N ILE A 723 -1.01 -36.70 -38.29
CA ILE A 723 -0.15 -36.24 -39.40
C ILE A 723 -0.65 -34.91 -39.97
N CYS A 724 0.22 -33.91 -40.06
CA CYS A 724 -0.07 -32.69 -40.83
C CYS A 724 0.21 -32.96 -42.32
N PHE A 725 -0.83 -33.16 -43.14
CA PHE A 725 -0.67 -33.66 -44.51
C PHE A 725 -0.31 -32.55 -45.53
N TYR A 726 -0.96 -31.39 -45.47
CA TYR A 726 -0.57 -30.17 -46.18
C TYR A 726 -1.21 -28.93 -45.52
N ASN A 727 -0.65 -27.73 -45.77
CA ASN A 727 -1.16 -26.49 -45.19
C ASN A 727 -2.52 -26.08 -45.78
N GLY A 728 -3.47 -25.75 -44.90
CA GLY A 728 -4.85 -25.42 -45.27
C GLY A 728 -5.77 -26.63 -45.41
N MET A 729 -5.37 -27.81 -44.92
CA MET A 729 -6.27 -28.98 -44.88
C MET A 729 -7.42 -28.76 -43.89
N ASP A 730 -8.66 -28.90 -44.36
CA ASP A 730 -9.90 -28.78 -43.57
C ASP A 730 -10.60 -30.14 -43.40
N SER A 731 -11.74 -30.13 -42.70
CA SER A 731 -12.55 -31.33 -42.45
C SER A 731 -13.08 -31.99 -43.72
N TYR A 732 -13.30 -31.23 -44.79
CA TYR A 732 -13.81 -31.75 -46.07
C TYR A 732 -12.70 -32.48 -46.84
N ALA A 733 -11.52 -31.87 -46.96
CA ALA A 733 -10.36 -32.48 -47.57
C ALA A 733 -9.89 -33.74 -46.81
N LYS A 734 -9.89 -33.69 -45.46
CA LYS A 734 -9.62 -34.84 -44.61
C LYS A 734 -10.54 -36.04 -44.93
N GLN A 735 -11.84 -35.82 -45.07
CA GLN A 735 -12.80 -36.89 -45.36
C GLN A 735 -12.52 -37.59 -46.70
N TRP A 736 -12.23 -36.81 -47.76
CA TRP A 736 -11.87 -37.35 -49.08
C TRP A 736 -10.55 -38.15 -49.05
N LEU A 737 -9.57 -37.68 -48.26
CA LEU A 737 -8.29 -38.39 -48.09
C LEU A 737 -8.46 -39.69 -47.28
N GLN A 738 -9.36 -39.75 -46.30
CA GLN A 738 -9.72 -40.99 -45.60
C GLN A 738 -10.45 -42.00 -46.52
N PHE A 739 -11.23 -41.53 -47.50
CA PHE A 739 -11.88 -42.40 -48.48
C PHE A 739 -10.93 -42.88 -49.60
N ALA A 740 -9.91 -42.10 -49.95
CA ALA A 740 -8.97 -42.43 -51.02
C ALA A 740 -8.18 -43.73 -50.78
N PHE A 741 -7.81 -44.05 -49.54
CA PHE A 741 -7.03 -45.25 -49.23
C PHE A 741 -7.84 -46.55 -49.41
N PRO A 742 -9.06 -46.72 -48.86
CA PRO A 742 -9.95 -47.84 -49.21
C PRO A 742 -10.19 -48.01 -50.71
N LEU A 743 -10.43 -46.91 -51.44
CA LEU A 743 -10.66 -46.94 -52.88
C LEU A 743 -9.42 -47.44 -53.65
N TYR A 744 -8.22 -47.06 -53.21
CA TYR A 744 -6.95 -47.60 -53.72
C TYR A 744 -6.82 -49.12 -53.50
N LEU A 745 -7.16 -49.62 -52.29
CA LEU A 745 -7.15 -51.06 -52.00
C LEU A 745 -8.16 -51.84 -52.87
N TRP A 746 -9.35 -51.27 -53.11
CA TRP A 746 -10.35 -51.84 -54.02
C TRP A 746 -9.83 -51.92 -55.46
N ILE A 747 -9.15 -50.89 -55.95
CA ILE A 747 -8.54 -50.90 -57.30
C ILE A 747 -7.47 -52.00 -57.41
N ILE A 748 -6.60 -52.16 -56.40
CA ILE A 748 -5.58 -53.23 -56.39
C ILE A 748 -6.24 -54.62 -56.51
N ILE A 749 -7.21 -54.94 -55.66
CA ILE A 749 -7.81 -56.28 -55.67
C ILE A 749 -8.64 -56.53 -56.94
N ILE A 750 -9.27 -55.51 -57.53
CA ILE A 750 -9.93 -55.59 -58.83
C ILE A 750 -8.92 -55.89 -59.95
N ILE A 751 -7.75 -55.22 -59.96
CA ILE A 751 -6.67 -55.49 -60.92
C ILE A 751 -6.14 -56.93 -60.75
N ILE A 752 -5.93 -57.39 -59.52
CA ILE A 752 -5.52 -58.78 -59.23
C ILE A 752 -6.57 -59.77 -59.76
N ILE A 753 -7.87 -59.54 -59.53
CA ILE A 753 -8.95 -60.38 -60.06
C ILE A 753 -8.95 -60.42 -61.60
N GLN A 754 -8.73 -59.28 -62.26
CA GLN A 754 -8.62 -59.22 -63.72
C GLN A 754 -7.37 -59.96 -64.25
N LEU A 755 -6.23 -59.86 -63.57
CA LEU A 755 -5.00 -60.58 -63.92
C LEU A 755 -5.14 -62.09 -63.70
N CYS A 756 -5.77 -62.53 -62.60
CA CYS A 756 -6.11 -63.93 -62.36
C CYS A 756 -7.04 -64.50 -63.45
N ARG A 757 -8.06 -63.73 -63.89
CA ARG A 757 -8.92 -64.09 -65.02
C ARG A 757 -8.15 -64.20 -66.35
N ARG A 758 -7.09 -63.40 -66.54
CA ARG A 758 -6.32 -63.35 -67.81
C ARG A 758 -5.15 -64.35 -67.89
N TYR A 759 -4.59 -64.77 -66.76
CA TYR A 759 -3.41 -65.63 -66.70
C TYR A 759 -3.65 -66.85 -65.80
N GLY A 760 -4.05 -67.98 -66.39
CA GLY A 760 -4.45 -69.20 -65.67
C GLY A 760 -3.41 -69.77 -64.69
N LYS A 761 -2.10 -69.53 -64.91
CA LYS A 761 -1.04 -69.88 -63.95
C LYS A 761 -1.14 -69.12 -62.61
N ILE A 762 -1.61 -67.88 -62.63
CA ILE A 762 -1.82 -67.05 -61.43
C ILE A 762 -3.15 -67.41 -60.76
N SER A 763 -4.18 -67.72 -61.55
CA SER A 763 -5.47 -68.22 -61.05
C SER A 763 -5.29 -69.44 -60.13
N ARG A 764 -4.43 -70.39 -60.51
CA ARG A 764 -4.08 -71.58 -59.70
C ARG A 764 -3.29 -71.31 -58.41
N LEU A 765 -2.90 -70.06 -58.15
CA LEU A 765 -2.15 -69.65 -56.96
C LEU A 765 -2.97 -68.73 -56.03
N MET A 766 -3.82 -67.86 -56.59
CA MET A 766 -4.51 -66.79 -55.83
C MET A 766 -6.02 -66.67 -56.11
N GLY A 767 -6.55 -67.40 -57.10
CA GLY A 767 -7.92 -67.20 -57.60
C GLY A 767 -9.03 -67.47 -56.58
N SER A 768 -8.88 -68.50 -55.74
CA SER A 768 -9.83 -68.88 -54.70
C SER A 768 -9.97 -67.87 -53.56
N HIS A 769 -8.93 -67.07 -53.29
CA HIS A 769 -8.83 -66.23 -52.10
C HIS A 769 -9.09 -64.73 -52.37
N ALA A 770 -8.99 -64.29 -53.63
CA ALA A 770 -9.17 -62.88 -53.98
C ALA A 770 -10.60 -62.34 -53.77
N VAL A 771 -11.63 -63.15 -54.01
CA VAL A 771 -13.05 -62.72 -53.88
C VAL A 771 -13.48 -62.56 -52.40
N PRO A 772 -13.17 -63.49 -51.48
CA PRO A 772 -13.39 -63.26 -50.05
C PRO A 772 -12.61 -62.08 -49.46
N VAL A 773 -11.41 -61.80 -49.97
CA VAL A 773 -10.62 -60.61 -49.57
C VAL A 773 -11.26 -59.31 -50.06
N LEU A 774 -11.81 -59.26 -51.29
CA LEU A 774 -12.60 -58.11 -51.74
C LEU A 774 -13.81 -57.86 -50.81
N SER A 775 -14.59 -58.90 -50.48
CA SER A 775 -15.72 -58.78 -49.55
C SER A 775 -15.28 -58.25 -48.17
N THR A 776 -14.16 -58.77 -47.66
CA THR A 776 -13.54 -58.34 -46.40
C THR A 776 -13.09 -56.88 -46.45
N LEU A 777 -12.44 -56.44 -47.53
CA LEU A 777 -12.05 -55.03 -47.72
C LEU A 777 -13.25 -54.10 -47.85
N THR A 778 -14.34 -54.51 -48.52
CA THR A 778 -15.59 -53.73 -48.60
C THR A 778 -16.25 -53.61 -47.22
N PHE A 779 -16.18 -54.65 -46.38
CA PHE A 779 -16.74 -54.59 -45.03
C PHE A 779 -15.90 -53.70 -44.08
N LEU A 780 -14.57 -53.85 -44.10
CA LEU A 780 -13.62 -53.03 -43.34
C LEU A 780 -13.74 -51.52 -43.65
N SER A 781 -14.16 -51.16 -44.87
CA SER A 781 -14.31 -49.77 -45.31
C SER A 781 -15.75 -49.26 -45.35
N TYR A 782 -16.74 -50.06 -44.92
CA TYR A 782 -18.16 -49.72 -45.01
C TYR A 782 -18.55 -48.44 -44.25
N THR A 783 -17.86 -48.12 -43.14
CA THR A 783 -18.06 -46.88 -42.37
C THR A 783 -17.33 -45.67 -42.95
N LYS A 784 -16.33 -45.88 -43.81
CA LYS A 784 -15.60 -44.84 -44.54
C LYS A 784 -16.34 -44.38 -45.80
N LEU A 785 -17.44 -45.06 -46.17
CA LEU A 785 -18.45 -44.48 -47.05
C LEU A 785 -19.08 -43.27 -46.34
N PRO A 786 -19.04 -42.06 -46.93
CA PRO A 786 -19.26 -40.79 -46.22
C PRO A 786 -20.76 -40.52 -45.95
N ILE A 787 -21.34 -41.32 -45.05
CA ILE A 787 -22.76 -41.36 -44.73
C ILE A 787 -23.06 -40.69 -43.38
N ILE A 788 -22.14 -40.81 -42.39
CA ILE A 788 -22.41 -40.38 -41.01
C ILE A 788 -21.74 -39.03 -40.71
N ASP A 789 -20.44 -38.86 -41.01
CA ASP A 789 -19.74 -37.57 -40.83
C ASP A 789 -20.36 -36.44 -41.67
N ALA A 790 -20.98 -36.82 -42.79
CA ALA A 790 -21.74 -35.94 -43.66
C ALA A 790 -23.11 -35.49 -43.08
N TYR A 791 -23.54 -36.08 -41.97
CA TYR A 791 -24.78 -35.76 -41.25
C TYR A 791 -24.49 -35.03 -39.92
N SER A 792 -23.29 -35.17 -39.36
CA SER A 792 -22.84 -34.55 -38.10
C SER A 792 -21.91 -33.35 -38.28
N GLY A 793 -21.19 -33.23 -39.39
CA GLY A 793 -20.25 -32.14 -39.65
C GLY A 793 -20.92 -30.85 -40.15
N PRO A 794 -20.49 -29.65 -39.68
CA PRO A 794 -20.95 -28.36 -40.19
C PRO A 794 -20.30 -28.06 -41.56
N MET A 795 -20.73 -28.78 -42.60
CA MET A 795 -20.31 -28.50 -43.99
C MET A 795 -20.89 -27.17 -44.47
N LYS A 796 -20.10 -26.42 -45.26
CA LYS A 796 -20.58 -25.24 -46.00
C LYS A 796 -21.77 -25.64 -46.88
N ASP A 797 -22.82 -24.81 -46.89
CA ASP A 797 -24.11 -25.15 -47.51
C ASP A 797 -24.01 -25.59 -48.98
N GLU A 798 -23.03 -25.06 -49.71
CA GLU A 798 -22.74 -25.34 -51.12
C GLU A 798 -22.53 -26.83 -51.45
N TYR A 799 -22.14 -27.67 -50.47
CA TYR A 799 -21.79 -29.08 -50.70
C TYR A 799 -22.78 -30.11 -50.14
N ARG A 800 -23.90 -29.68 -49.55
CA ARG A 800 -24.92 -30.54 -48.90
C ARG A 800 -25.63 -31.54 -49.83
N PHE A 801 -25.42 -31.48 -51.14
CA PHE A 801 -26.05 -32.39 -52.12
C PHE A 801 -25.32 -33.75 -52.28
N TRP A 802 -23.98 -33.80 -52.14
CA TRP A 802 -23.21 -35.05 -52.25
C TRP A 802 -23.64 -36.13 -51.23
N PRO A 803 -23.86 -35.81 -49.93
CA PRO A 803 -24.33 -36.79 -48.94
C PRO A 803 -25.66 -37.45 -49.33
N GLY A 804 -26.62 -36.67 -49.84
CA GLY A 804 -27.92 -37.18 -50.27
C GLY A 804 -27.81 -38.17 -51.43
N LEU A 805 -26.97 -37.85 -52.43
CA LEU A 805 -26.68 -38.74 -53.56
C LEU A 805 -26.09 -40.09 -53.11
N LEU A 806 -25.16 -40.04 -52.15
CA LEU A 806 -24.48 -41.21 -51.61
C LEU A 806 -25.39 -42.05 -50.71
N LEU A 807 -26.38 -41.43 -50.04
CA LEU A 807 -27.46 -42.12 -49.33
C LEU A 807 -28.40 -42.87 -50.30
N VAL A 808 -28.76 -42.28 -51.44
CA VAL A 808 -29.57 -42.96 -52.47
C VAL A 808 -28.83 -44.16 -53.07
N ALA A 809 -27.52 -44.04 -53.30
CA ALA A 809 -26.67 -45.15 -53.76
C ALA A 809 -26.58 -46.32 -52.77
N ARG A 810 -26.90 -46.11 -51.48
CA ARG A 810 -26.85 -47.13 -50.42
C ARG A 810 -27.93 -48.20 -50.58
N ILE A 811 -29.13 -47.85 -51.07
CA ILE A 811 -30.32 -48.72 -51.13
C ILE A 811 -30.06 -50.03 -51.89
N PRO A 812 -29.46 -50.04 -53.11
CA PRO A 812 -29.10 -51.29 -53.80
C PRO A 812 -27.90 -52.03 -53.17
N LEU A 813 -26.99 -51.32 -52.49
CA LEU A 813 -25.76 -51.91 -51.94
C LEU A 813 -25.94 -52.59 -50.58
N SER A 814 -26.82 -52.09 -49.71
CA SER A 814 -27.03 -52.65 -48.36
C SER A 814 -27.82 -53.95 -48.34
N HIS A 815 -28.57 -54.27 -49.41
CA HIS A 815 -29.22 -55.57 -49.54
C HIS A 815 -28.19 -56.64 -49.89
N MET A 816 -27.78 -57.42 -48.88
CA MET A 816 -26.85 -58.55 -48.99
C MET A 816 -27.24 -59.57 -50.10
N LYS A 817 -28.54 -59.79 -50.31
CA LYS A 817 -29.07 -60.61 -51.43
C LYS A 817 -28.84 -59.99 -52.81
N CYS A 818 -28.82 -58.66 -52.91
CA CYS A 818 -28.52 -57.95 -54.16
C CYS A 818 -27.02 -58.04 -54.47
N TYR A 819 -26.15 -57.94 -53.45
CA TYR A 819 -24.70 -58.11 -53.61
C TYR A 819 -24.32 -59.52 -54.10
N ASP A 820 -24.91 -60.57 -53.51
CA ASP A 820 -24.76 -61.96 -53.96
C ASP A 820 -25.31 -62.18 -55.38
N ALA A 821 -26.46 -61.58 -55.72
CA ALA A 821 -27.01 -61.61 -57.07
C ALA A 821 -26.15 -60.84 -58.11
N LEU A 822 -25.48 -59.75 -57.69
CA LEU A 822 -24.55 -58.98 -58.53
C LEU A 822 -23.30 -59.80 -58.83
N ILE A 823 -22.71 -60.43 -57.81
CA ILE A 823 -21.57 -61.35 -57.97
C ILE A 823 -21.96 -62.52 -58.88
N LYS A 824 -23.11 -63.16 -58.66
CA LYS A 824 -23.59 -64.24 -59.53
C LYS A 824 -23.78 -63.78 -60.98
N LYS A 825 -24.34 -62.58 -61.23
CA LYS A 825 -24.42 -62.00 -62.59
C LYS A 825 -23.06 -61.67 -63.22
N LEU A 826 -22.05 -61.29 -62.42
CA LEU A 826 -20.70 -60.93 -62.90
C LEU A 826 -19.79 -62.15 -63.19
N PHE A 827 -20.25 -63.36 -62.87
CA PHE A 827 -19.48 -64.61 -63.01
C PHE A 827 -20.22 -65.76 -63.72
N LYS A 828 -21.56 -65.74 -63.89
CA LYS A 828 -22.32 -66.81 -64.57
C LYS A 828 -22.18 -66.81 -66.11
N LYS A 829 -20.95 -66.98 -66.60
CA LYS A 829 -20.66 -67.31 -68.02
C LYS A 829 -19.49 -68.29 -68.16
N GLN A 830 -19.40 -69.20 -67.20
CA GLN A 830 -18.49 -70.31 -67.17
C GLN A 830 -19.30 -71.49 -66.61
N ASP A 831 -19.10 -72.67 -67.20
CA ASP A 831 -19.69 -73.95 -66.81
C ASP A 831 -21.23 -74.05 -66.97
N GLU A 832 -21.67 -74.17 -68.23
CA GLU A 832 -22.87 -74.94 -68.59
C GLU A 832 -22.38 -76.31 -69.10
N ASP A 833 -22.58 -77.37 -68.32
CA ASP A 833 -22.72 -78.77 -68.76
C ASP A 833 -23.10 -79.67 -67.54
N ASP A 834 -23.63 -80.87 -67.82
CA ASP A 834 -24.06 -81.96 -66.93
C ASP A 834 -25.34 -81.78 -66.06
N GLU A 835 -26.01 -82.93 -65.84
CA GLU A 835 -27.42 -83.09 -65.38
C GLU A 835 -27.58 -83.38 -63.87
N PRO A 836 -28.82 -83.35 -63.31
CA PRO A 836 -29.04 -83.22 -61.86
C PRO A 836 -29.03 -84.54 -61.07
N LEU A 837 -28.79 -84.42 -59.76
CA LEU A 837 -29.08 -85.44 -58.75
C LEU A 837 -30.07 -84.89 -57.70
N LEU A 838 -30.99 -85.73 -57.24
CA LEU A 838 -31.87 -85.47 -56.09
C LEU A 838 -31.01 -85.51 -54.78
N ASP A 839 -31.37 -84.85 -53.68
CA ASP A 839 -32.45 -85.35 -52.80
C ASP A 839 -32.97 -84.40 -51.68
N VAL A 840 -34.08 -84.83 -51.08
CA VAL A 840 -34.67 -84.49 -49.75
C VAL A 840 -34.75 -83.01 -49.31
N ALA A 841 -35.93 -82.45 -49.54
CA ALA A 841 -36.76 -81.56 -48.71
C ALA A 841 -36.29 -81.07 -47.32
N GLU A 842 -36.60 -79.79 -47.05
CA GLU A 842 -37.34 -79.39 -45.84
C GLU A 842 -38.35 -78.28 -46.19
N SER A 843 -39.47 -78.18 -45.45
CA SER A 843 -40.63 -77.36 -45.85
C SER A 843 -40.65 -75.96 -45.22
N HIS A 844 -40.71 -74.91 -46.05
CA HIS A 844 -40.89 -73.54 -45.57
C HIS A 844 -42.29 -73.34 -44.98
N LEU A 845 -42.35 -72.94 -43.70
CA LEU A 845 -43.56 -72.40 -43.06
C LEU A 845 -43.99 -71.10 -43.77
N THR A 846 -45.31 -70.89 -43.90
CA THR A 846 -45.84 -69.68 -44.51
C THR A 846 -45.90 -68.51 -43.52
N VAL A 847 -45.94 -67.28 -44.05
CA VAL A 847 -45.91 -66.04 -43.26
C VAL A 847 -47.05 -65.99 -42.22
N ASP A 848 -48.21 -66.55 -42.53
CA ASP A 848 -49.40 -66.60 -41.65
C ASP A 848 -49.33 -67.69 -40.55
N GLN A 849 -48.28 -68.51 -40.54
CA GLN A 849 -47.99 -69.41 -39.42
C GLN A 849 -47.04 -68.75 -38.40
N GLN A 850 -45.97 -68.09 -38.85
CA GLN A 850 -45.09 -67.33 -37.96
C GLN A 850 -45.83 -66.19 -37.22
N ARG A 851 -46.78 -65.55 -37.89
CA ARG A 851 -47.59 -64.45 -37.33
C ARG A 851 -48.48 -64.83 -36.12
N ARG A 852 -48.69 -66.13 -35.85
CA ARG A 852 -49.58 -66.60 -34.76
C ARG A 852 -48.90 -66.95 -33.43
N ALA A 853 -47.57 -66.85 -33.34
CA ALA A 853 -46.82 -67.29 -32.15
C ALA A 853 -46.58 -66.22 -31.07
N MET A 854 -46.83 -64.92 -31.34
CA MET A 854 -46.41 -63.82 -30.47
C MET A 854 -47.41 -62.63 -30.39
N VAL A 855 -48.68 -62.88 -30.06
CA VAL A 855 -49.61 -61.83 -29.57
C VAL A 855 -50.63 -62.38 -28.57
N PRO A 856 -50.67 -61.86 -27.34
CA PRO A 856 -51.87 -61.85 -26.49
C PRO A 856 -52.57 -60.48 -26.52
N SER A 857 -53.75 -60.43 -27.14
CA SER A 857 -54.94 -59.61 -26.82
C SER A 857 -54.85 -58.22 -26.15
N SER A 858 -55.57 -57.26 -26.77
CA SER A 858 -56.24 -56.08 -26.18
C SER A 858 -55.36 -54.88 -25.72
N THR A 859 -55.77 -53.61 -25.83
CA THR A 859 -57.09 -53.03 -26.25
C THR A 859 -56.92 -51.74 -27.08
N ASP A 860 -58.03 -51.02 -27.32
CA ASP A 860 -58.30 -49.99 -28.34
C ASP A 860 -57.48 -48.67 -28.38
N VAL A 861 -57.82 -47.84 -29.37
CA VAL A 861 -56.96 -46.84 -30.01
C VAL A 861 -57.48 -45.39 -29.89
N ARG A 862 -56.56 -44.45 -29.60
CA ARG A 862 -56.67 -42.95 -29.71
C ARG A 862 -57.52 -42.23 -28.64
N ARG A 863 -57.29 -40.93 -28.32
CA ARG A 863 -56.42 -39.91 -28.97
C ARG A 863 -55.89 -38.82 -28.01
N CYS A 864 -54.68 -38.32 -28.29
CA CYS A 864 -54.14 -36.96 -28.06
C CYS A 864 -53.97 -36.36 -26.63
N ALA A 865 -52.71 -35.94 -26.36
CA ALA A 865 -52.28 -34.79 -25.54
C ALA A 865 -52.54 -34.82 -24.00
N SER A 866 -51.66 -34.29 -23.14
CA SER A 866 -50.32 -33.68 -23.28
C SER A 866 -49.57 -33.67 -21.93
N ARG A 867 -48.23 -33.49 -21.95
CA ARG A 867 -47.33 -33.38 -20.77
C ARG A 867 -47.16 -34.72 -20.00
N GLU A 868 -46.17 -34.93 -19.12
CA GLU A 868 -45.16 -34.03 -18.51
C GLU A 868 -43.85 -34.81 -18.14
N SER A 869 -42.77 -34.09 -17.79
CA SER A 869 -41.51 -34.53 -17.11
C SER A 869 -40.69 -35.72 -17.69
N VAL A 870 -39.36 -35.61 -17.90
CA VAL A 870 -38.25 -35.49 -16.90
C VAL A 870 -38.25 -36.70 -15.96
N VAL A 871 -37.25 -37.60 -16.01
CA VAL A 871 -35.94 -37.47 -15.33
C VAL A 871 -34.80 -38.20 -16.10
N GLU A 872 -33.60 -37.60 -16.06
CA GLU A 872 -32.22 -38.14 -16.24
C GLU A 872 -31.93 -39.35 -17.17
N LEU A 873 -30.99 -39.15 -18.11
CA LEU A 873 -29.73 -39.91 -18.13
C LEU A 873 -28.68 -39.26 -19.08
N PHE A 874 -27.61 -38.73 -18.48
CA PHE A 874 -26.45 -38.03 -19.07
C PHE A 874 -26.69 -36.66 -19.70
#